data_AF-A0AAE3M640-F1
#
_entry.id   AF-A0AAE3M640-F1
#
_cell.length_a   1.000
_cell.length_b   1.000
_cell.length_c   1.000
_cell.angle_alpha   90.00
_cell.angle_beta   90.00
_cell.angle_gamma   90.00
#
_symmetry.space_group_name_H-M   'P 1'
#
loop_
_entity.id
_entity.type
_entity.pdbx_description
1 polymer ?
#
loop_
_entity_poly.entity_id
_entity_poly.type
_entity_poly.pdbx_seq_one_letter_code
_entity_poly.pdbx_strand_id
1 'polypeptide(L)'
;MKKNHVLKRISISLVFALFCSGFAFSQTEISNATELASIANDLNGNYILTADITLTAEWSPIGNFAGILDGNGHVIRGLTYDNTEGNSVGVFATTTGATIKKIGIENANVIGNKDVAALVGIMTGGLIEECYVSNSYIKGGDHVGSLVGQTTSDALIKNCYASAYILCTSYNTGGLVGSAKTSTVSKCYFSGFVRGMGSSWRSGGLVGYIENGYLPVVEYCVNLSPLIISNSGESLRIIPRTDRSAVLTENYSLNSTLVGTSYDLSTLDIVDENNIHYGSDNYNGANLPSDADAKNSTFYANNLGWDFTEITGVWKMLNDGYPVFQWQNTPVNISILNLDAPDDLDILDNTSYPLSNLSQIDFTKLICSHGVSLGVSCESSKVDISTGLVAKISDDITITANEDVDVNISADNDFVISNTVATITLAPGFPNFLSYPEGVVSPLYNAGPGMAIDQTSVTSEDCKMAVISNTSVDTFSDYIQSLINNGFVQTSTSSLEDNVFYTLVNEDKIYYLYYTSSKSQVRIIQDNASRNLVDELDATVQGTGDTEFYLYSLDHTHGEGQTSKVDYWEIDCGALLIIKLKDNSLFIVDSGHERQSSNAALEGLMNFMYQITGQENGSLINIRAWFFSHAHGDHVYMSYPFLEKYHNILNIESVLTNFPSYQTMNSGYDSGTFLMKESFNTYYPNCKYIKLHTGQHFSLQGVWFDVLHTHEDGVSSAGETMIGNFNDTSTILQITINGSKIMLLGDADSVCQSDMLSMYTSSTLKSECVQTSHHGFNDLTALYSEIGASYALFCNSSENISTTSNAYQGVINASDYVTTLFDDPDTNKLTFDNGDVIAETEPSYRSYFTTVGVPDLTIGAVSSQGNHEDISSVLSKISLADKLIDKSVTGTEGVSTSESAYLMLDGETSTKYCTKNIPSTLSWTMKEQVTLKWYVIYTANDNADHPGRNPQKWGLYGSNNAVTWNLIDAVYDPQLPDENYVGTAFSISDPVPYQYYCFRVESTDGSDVLQFSEIGLYTSEELTTNVDEASVQSNADIRVNNKGNRQVEICYKGEAEAYVSIYDLSGQLFVNKKIQNINTLVTVPVTGIYLVVLKNNETTLVKKIRL
;
A
#
# COMPACT_ATOMS: atom_id res chain seq x y z
N MET A 1 18.07 3.09 79.44
CA MET A 1 17.42 2.08 80.31
C MET A 1 16.66 1.09 79.41
N LYS A 2 17.34 0.06 78.86
CA LYS A 2 17.19 -1.38 79.16
C LYS A 2 15.75 -1.89 79.43
N LYS A 3 15.16 -2.62 78.46
CA LYS A 3 14.56 -3.98 78.56
C LYS A 3 13.73 -4.29 77.28
N ASN A 4 14.20 -5.22 76.46
CA ASN A 4 13.72 -6.61 76.31
C ASN A 4 12.67 -6.80 75.21
N HIS A 5 13.09 -7.36 74.08
CA HIS A 5 12.62 -8.69 73.65
C HIS A 5 13.65 -9.33 72.70
N VAL A 6 14.48 -10.19 73.29
CA VAL A 6 15.27 -11.23 72.62
C VAL A 6 14.43 -12.50 72.68
N LEU A 7 14.14 -13.16 71.55
CA LEU A 7 14.01 -14.61 71.46
C LEU A 7 13.89 -15.10 70.00
N LYS A 8 14.78 -16.06 69.67
CA LYS A 8 14.80 -17.02 68.55
C LYS A 8 15.26 -16.55 67.16
N ARG A 9 16.58 -16.39 67.02
CA ARG A 9 17.33 -16.95 65.89
C ARG A 9 18.38 -17.91 66.47
N ILE A 10 17.96 -19.14 66.73
CA ILE A 10 18.89 -20.25 66.98
C ILE A 10 19.25 -20.81 65.60
N SER A 11 20.55 -20.97 65.37
CA SER A 11 21.18 -21.52 64.19
C SER A 11 20.45 -22.74 63.61
N ILE A 12 19.93 -22.62 62.38
CA ILE A 12 19.47 -23.75 61.57
C ILE A 12 20.66 -24.44 60.85
N SER A 13 21.88 -23.89 60.95
CA SER A 13 23.10 -24.49 60.37
C SER A 13 23.60 -25.77 61.05
N LEU A 14 22.98 -26.25 62.15
CA LEU A 14 23.41 -27.48 62.84
C LEU A 14 22.38 -28.62 62.86
N VAL A 15 21.15 -28.40 62.36
CA VAL A 15 20.10 -29.45 62.37
C VAL A 15 20.04 -30.23 61.06
N PHE A 16 20.62 -29.73 59.97
CA PHE A 16 20.76 -30.50 58.72
C PHE A 16 22.05 -31.35 58.64
N ALA A 17 23.06 -31.08 59.47
CA ALA A 17 24.34 -31.80 59.44
C ALA A 17 24.34 -33.14 60.20
N LEU A 18 23.23 -33.56 60.84
CA LEU A 18 23.16 -34.81 61.62
C LEU A 18 22.06 -35.80 61.21
N PHE A 19 21.49 -35.65 60.01
CA PHE A 19 20.77 -36.74 59.33
C PHE A 19 21.43 -37.17 58.01
N CYS A 20 22.72 -36.83 57.82
CA CYS A 20 23.61 -37.52 56.89
C CYS A 20 24.20 -38.77 57.56
N SER A 21 23.39 -39.80 57.78
CA SER A 21 23.91 -41.17 57.93
C SER A 21 22.82 -42.20 57.61
N GLY A 22 22.85 -42.72 56.38
CA GLY A 22 21.97 -43.78 55.87
C GLY A 22 20.58 -43.25 55.53
N PHE A 23 20.25 -42.91 54.28
CA PHE A 23 20.38 -43.72 53.07
C PHE A 23 20.91 -42.84 51.92
N ALA A 24 21.99 -43.25 51.27
CA ALA A 24 22.27 -42.75 49.93
C ALA A 24 21.15 -43.28 49.02
N PHE A 25 20.15 -42.46 48.72
CA PHE A 25 19.33 -42.74 47.55
C PHE A 25 20.27 -42.66 46.34
N SER A 26 20.35 -43.76 45.59
CA SER A 26 21.06 -43.81 44.32
C SER A 26 20.64 -42.61 43.46
N GLN A 27 21.56 -41.70 43.17
CA GLN A 27 21.31 -40.68 42.14
C GLN A 27 21.32 -41.39 40.78
N THR A 28 20.40 -41.02 39.92
CA THR A 28 20.40 -41.46 38.52
C THR A 28 21.47 -40.66 37.78
N GLU A 29 22.46 -41.36 37.24
CA GLU A 29 23.51 -40.75 36.43
C GLU A 29 22.95 -40.30 35.08
N ILE A 30 23.37 -39.11 34.64
CA ILE A 30 23.04 -38.55 33.33
C ILE A 30 24.35 -38.21 32.63
N SER A 31 24.56 -38.82 31.48
CA SER A 31 25.80 -38.73 30.69
C SER A 31 25.58 -38.21 29.27
N ASN A 32 24.32 -38.08 28.84
CA ASN A 32 23.98 -37.68 27.47
C ASN A 32 22.60 -36.99 27.38
N ALA A 33 22.30 -36.44 26.20
CA ALA A 33 21.10 -35.67 25.92
C ALA A 33 19.80 -36.48 26.12
N THR A 34 19.79 -37.77 25.76
CA THR A 34 18.61 -38.63 25.90
C THR A 34 18.29 -38.89 27.37
N GLU A 35 19.31 -39.13 28.19
CA GLU A 35 19.16 -39.29 29.64
C GLU A 35 18.69 -37.99 30.31
N LEU A 36 19.20 -36.82 29.85
CA LEU A 36 18.73 -35.52 30.33
C LEU A 36 17.24 -35.32 30.03
N ALA A 37 16.82 -35.58 28.78
CA ALA A 37 15.41 -35.49 28.40
C ALA A 37 14.53 -36.48 29.18
N SER A 38 15.09 -37.62 29.59
CA SER A 38 14.38 -38.66 30.36
C SER A 38 14.05 -38.27 31.80
N ILE A 39 14.56 -37.14 32.31
CA ILE A 39 14.09 -36.54 33.57
C ILE A 39 12.57 -36.29 33.53
N ALA A 40 12.01 -36.02 32.34
CA ALA A 40 10.56 -35.86 32.16
C ALA A 40 9.74 -37.08 32.62
N ASN A 41 10.36 -38.27 32.72
CA ASN A 41 9.71 -39.50 33.17
C ASN A 41 9.66 -39.64 34.70
N ASP A 42 10.49 -38.91 35.46
CA ASP A 42 10.48 -38.90 36.92
C ASP A 42 10.90 -37.52 37.48
N LEU A 43 9.95 -36.59 37.47
CA LEU A 43 10.18 -35.20 37.88
C LEU A 43 10.54 -35.00 39.37
N ASN A 44 10.49 -36.04 40.19
CA ASN A 44 10.88 -35.99 41.62
C ASN A 44 12.22 -36.69 41.88
N GLY A 45 12.87 -37.20 40.83
CA GLY A 45 14.11 -37.96 40.93
C GLY A 45 15.31 -37.14 41.39
N ASN A 46 16.36 -37.85 41.83
CA ASN A 46 17.65 -37.26 42.15
C ASN A 46 18.64 -37.65 41.05
N TYR A 47 19.18 -36.65 40.36
CA TYR A 47 20.03 -36.81 39.18
C TYR A 47 21.40 -36.20 39.42
N ILE A 48 22.42 -36.80 38.80
CA ILE A 48 23.78 -36.27 38.78
C ILE A 48 24.35 -36.36 37.38
N LEU A 49 24.95 -35.27 36.89
CA LEU A 49 25.68 -35.32 35.63
C LEU A 49 27.03 -36.01 35.83
N THR A 50 27.39 -36.89 34.90
CA THR A 50 28.70 -37.58 34.88
C THR A 50 29.55 -37.20 33.67
N ALA A 51 28.99 -36.38 32.77
CA ALA A 51 29.66 -35.83 31.60
C ALA A 51 29.02 -34.49 31.20
N ASP A 52 29.76 -33.70 30.44
CA ASP A 52 29.20 -32.58 29.68
C ASP A 52 28.23 -33.11 28.62
N ILE A 53 27.13 -32.39 28.40
CA ILE A 53 26.05 -32.79 27.50
C ILE A 53 25.97 -31.78 26.37
N THR A 54 25.98 -32.26 25.12
CA THR A 54 25.70 -31.43 23.94
C THR A 54 24.33 -31.76 23.39
N LEU A 55 23.48 -30.76 23.26
CA LEU A 55 22.18 -30.82 22.61
C LEU A 55 22.36 -30.37 21.15
N THR A 56 21.80 -31.14 20.21
CA THR A 56 21.90 -30.87 18.77
C THR A 56 20.55 -30.85 18.07
N ALA A 57 19.47 -31.07 18.83
CA ALA A 57 18.10 -31.08 18.34
C ALA A 57 17.29 -30.04 19.13
N GLU A 58 16.19 -29.57 18.54
CA GLU A 58 15.21 -28.72 19.23
C GLU A 58 14.83 -29.32 20.58
N TRP A 59 14.98 -28.52 21.63
CA TRP A 59 14.72 -28.91 22.99
C TRP A 59 13.25 -28.76 23.32
N SER A 60 12.67 -29.78 23.97
CA SER A 60 11.36 -29.65 24.61
C SER A 60 11.57 -29.39 26.10
N PRO A 61 11.16 -28.22 26.63
CA PRO A 61 11.30 -27.91 28.06
C PRO A 61 10.75 -29.01 28.95
N ILE A 62 11.54 -29.48 29.91
CA ILE A 62 11.11 -30.51 30.87
C ILE A 62 10.02 -29.91 31.76
N GLY A 63 8.96 -30.67 32.07
CA GLY A 63 7.86 -30.22 32.92
C GLY A 63 8.26 -29.88 34.36
N ASN A 64 7.27 -29.77 35.27
CA ASN A 64 7.49 -29.29 36.64
C ASN A 64 8.44 -30.18 37.47
N PHE A 65 9.73 -29.83 37.52
CA PHE A 65 10.74 -30.57 38.25
C PHE A 65 10.75 -30.18 39.74
N ALA A 66 10.76 -31.17 40.63
CA ALA A 66 10.73 -31.01 42.08
C ALA A 66 11.87 -31.77 42.79
N GLY A 67 12.75 -32.42 42.02
CA GLY A 67 13.85 -33.24 42.52
C GLY A 67 15.16 -32.47 42.71
N ILE A 68 16.27 -33.21 42.64
CA ILE A 68 17.64 -32.66 42.71
C ILE A 68 18.35 -32.92 41.38
N LEU A 69 18.91 -31.89 40.77
CA LEU A 69 19.86 -32.00 39.66
C LEU A 69 21.21 -31.45 40.12
N ASP A 70 22.16 -32.35 40.37
CA ASP A 70 23.56 -32.02 40.65
C ASP A 70 24.35 -32.07 39.35
N GLY A 71 24.75 -30.90 38.84
CA GLY A 71 25.57 -30.81 37.64
C GLY A 71 26.99 -31.34 37.85
N ASN A 72 27.44 -31.50 39.09
CA ASN A 72 28.79 -32.00 39.41
C ASN A 72 29.93 -31.27 38.67
N GLY A 73 29.71 -30.00 38.31
CA GLY A 73 30.64 -29.18 37.54
C GLY A 73 30.63 -29.41 36.02
N HIS A 74 29.61 -30.08 35.49
CA HIS A 74 29.41 -30.31 34.06
C HIS A 74 28.54 -29.26 33.38
N VAL A 75 28.62 -29.22 32.06
CA VAL A 75 27.96 -28.22 31.22
C VAL A 75 26.96 -28.86 30.25
N ILE A 76 25.80 -28.22 30.06
CA ILE A 76 24.87 -28.49 28.95
C ILE A 76 25.10 -27.43 27.86
N ARG A 77 25.32 -27.86 26.62
CA ARG A 77 25.62 -27.01 25.47
C ARG A 77 24.54 -27.09 24.39
N GLY A 78 24.31 -26.00 23.67
CA GLY A 78 23.52 -26.02 22.43
C GLY A 78 22.01 -26.18 22.65
N LEU A 79 21.48 -25.66 23.78
CA LEU A 79 20.04 -25.66 24.03
C LEU A 79 19.33 -24.78 22.99
N THR A 80 18.61 -25.37 22.05
CA THR A 80 17.82 -24.62 21.06
C THR A 80 16.33 -24.77 21.35
N TYR A 81 15.59 -23.66 21.37
CA TYR A 81 14.14 -23.62 21.40
C TYR A 81 13.67 -22.42 20.57
N ASP A 82 12.90 -22.66 19.52
CA ASP A 82 12.33 -21.59 18.69
C ASP A 82 10.81 -21.70 18.55
N ASN A 83 10.08 -21.01 19.44
CA ASN A 83 8.64 -20.85 19.36
C ASN A 83 8.21 -19.54 20.02
N THR A 84 7.94 -18.53 19.20
CA THR A 84 7.56 -17.17 19.63
C THR A 84 6.23 -17.08 20.38
N GLU A 85 5.42 -18.15 20.43
CA GLU A 85 4.21 -18.24 21.24
C GLU A 85 4.42 -19.02 22.56
N GLY A 86 5.58 -19.66 22.71
CA GLY A 86 5.92 -20.57 23.80
C GLY A 86 6.08 -19.89 25.16
N ASN A 87 5.39 -20.40 26.19
CA ASN A 87 5.49 -19.87 27.55
C ASN A 87 6.25 -20.84 28.47
N SER A 88 6.89 -20.30 29.51
CA SER A 88 7.66 -21.05 30.50
C SER A 88 8.75 -21.89 29.84
N VAL A 89 9.80 -21.23 29.39
CA VAL A 89 10.84 -21.83 28.54
C VAL A 89 12.18 -21.89 29.26
N GLY A 90 12.89 -23.00 29.10
CA GLY A 90 14.25 -23.28 29.59
C GLY A 90 14.57 -24.77 29.51
N VAL A 91 15.69 -25.21 30.10
CA VAL A 91 15.92 -26.65 30.34
C VAL A 91 14.69 -27.26 31.02
N PHE A 92 14.20 -26.57 32.06
CA PHE A 92 12.92 -26.84 32.71
C PHE A 92 11.92 -25.73 32.41
N ALA A 93 10.71 -26.10 31.99
CA ALA A 93 9.59 -25.19 31.90
C ALA A 93 9.26 -24.60 33.27
N THR A 94 9.16 -25.46 34.28
CA THR A 94 8.83 -25.06 35.65
C THR A 94 9.57 -25.89 36.70
N THR A 95 9.80 -25.33 37.87
CA THR A 95 10.30 -26.06 39.04
C THR A 95 9.49 -25.74 40.30
N THR A 96 9.38 -26.72 41.20
CA THR A 96 8.71 -26.57 42.50
C THR A 96 9.56 -27.16 43.61
N GLY A 97 10.20 -26.32 44.44
CA GLY A 97 11.04 -26.78 45.56
C GLY A 97 12.29 -27.56 45.16
N ALA A 98 12.65 -27.57 43.87
CA ALA A 98 13.78 -28.31 43.33
C ALA A 98 15.12 -27.74 43.80
N THR A 99 16.17 -28.57 43.75
CA THR A 99 17.56 -28.12 43.91
C THR A 99 18.32 -28.36 42.62
N ILE A 100 18.78 -27.30 41.97
CA ILE A 100 19.65 -27.35 40.79
C ILE A 100 20.97 -26.71 41.17
N LYS A 101 22.09 -27.43 41.04
CA LYS A 101 23.39 -26.88 41.45
C LYS A 101 24.54 -27.33 40.58
N LYS A 102 25.62 -26.54 40.54
CA LYS A 102 26.91 -26.89 39.89
C LYS A 102 26.79 -27.26 38.42
N ILE A 103 26.00 -26.50 37.66
CA ILE A 103 25.75 -26.74 36.24
C ILE A 103 25.97 -25.48 35.41
N GLY A 104 26.65 -25.62 34.27
CA GLY A 104 26.77 -24.58 33.26
C GLY A 104 25.80 -24.81 32.10
N ILE A 105 25.21 -23.74 31.57
CA ILE A 105 24.50 -23.74 30.30
C ILE A 105 25.28 -22.86 29.32
N GLU A 106 25.75 -23.42 28.21
CA GLU A 106 26.53 -22.68 27.21
C GLU A 106 25.86 -22.74 25.83
N ASN A 107 25.96 -21.67 25.06
CA ASN A 107 25.49 -21.63 23.66
C ASN A 107 23.99 -21.97 23.54
N ALA A 108 23.16 -21.42 24.43
CA ALA A 108 21.71 -21.59 24.33
C ALA A 108 21.11 -20.54 23.38
N ASN A 109 20.21 -20.97 22.51
CA ASN A 109 19.38 -20.11 21.68
C ASN A 109 17.90 -20.36 22.04
N VAL A 110 17.29 -19.45 22.81
CA VAL A 110 15.96 -19.64 23.39
C VAL A 110 15.03 -18.50 23.00
N ILE A 111 14.06 -18.80 22.13
CA ILE A 111 13.09 -17.84 21.58
C ILE A 111 11.68 -18.26 22.03
N GLY A 112 11.08 -17.48 22.92
CA GLY A 112 9.77 -17.73 23.52
C GLY A 112 8.86 -16.50 23.54
N ASN A 113 7.77 -16.58 24.30
CA ASN A 113 6.83 -15.50 24.57
C ASN A 113 6.90 -15.02 26.01
N LYS A 114 6.59 -15.86 27.00
CA LYS A 114 6.51 -15.45 28.41
C LYS A 114 7.27 -16.36 29.35
N ASP A 115 7.88 -15.80 30.39
CA ASP A 115 8.67 -16.51 31.40
C ASP A 115 9.78 -17.34 30.73
N VAL A 116 10.68 -16.64 30.04
CA VAL A 116 11.70 -17.24 29.15
C VAL A 116 13.07 -17.14 29.79
N ALA A 117 13.79 -18.26 29.88
CA ALA A 117 15.17 -18.34 30.31
C ALA A 117 15.91 -19.54 29.74
N ALA A 118 17.23 -19.61 29.93
CA ALA A 118 18.00 -20.80 29.54
C ALA A 118 17.81 -21.95 30.54
N LEU A 119 17.74 -21.68 31.85
CA LEU A 119 17.69 -22.73 32.88
C LEU A 119 16.26 -23.08 33.32
N VAL A 120 15.47 -22.12 33.82
CA VAL A 120 14.10 -22.36 34.31
C VAL A 120 13.12 -21.28 33.82
N GLY A 121 12.00 -21.66 33.22
CA GLY A 121 10.92 -20.70 32.91
C GLY A 121 10.33 -20.09 34.18
N ILE A 122 9.67 -20.91 35.02
CA ILE A 122 9.11 -20.48 36.32
C ILE A 122 9.66 -21.30 37.48
N MET A 123 10.27 -20.64 38.47
CA MET A 123 10.78 -21.25 39.69
C MET A 123 9.87 -20.97 40.90
N THR A 124 9.30 -22.01 41.50
CA THR A 124 8.43 -21.92 42.68
C THR A 124 9.12 -22.51 43.91
N GLY A 125 9.73 -21.66 44.73
CA GLY A 125 10.62 -22.09 45.81
C GLY A 125 11.83 -22.87 45.31
N GLY A 126 12.60 -23.46 46.23
CA GLY A 126 13.77 -24.27 45.89
C GLY A 126 15.07 -23.47 45.80
N LEU A 127 16.10 -24.10 45.23
CA LEU A 127 17.47 -23.62 45.21
C LEU A 127 18.12 -23.76 43.83
N ILE A 128 18.67 -22.65 43.31
CA ILE A 128 19.66 -22.64 42.23
C ILE A 128 20.98 -22.13 42.82
N GLU A 129 22.04 -22.96 42.78
CA GLU A 129 23.35 -22.64 43.40
C GLU A 129 24.55 -23.06 42.56
N GLU A 130 25.55 -22.18 42.43
CA GLU A 130 26.77 -22.46 41.65
C GLU A 130 26.44 -22.82 40.20
N CYS A 131 25.49 -22.08 39.59
CA CYS A 131 25.06 -22.30 38.21
C CYS A 131 25.40 -21.10 37.33
N TYR A 132 25.64 -21.33 36.04
CA TYR A 132 25.83 -20.24 35.09
C TYR A 132 25.18 -20.44 33.74
N VAL A 133 24.96 -19.33 33.04
CA VAL A 133 24.57 -19.28 31.61
C VAL A 133 25.59 -18.43 30.87
N SER A 134 26.15 -18.90 29.76
CA SER A 134 27.19 -18.17 29.02
C SER A 134 27.04 -18.32 27.52
N ASN A 135 27.37 -17.25 26.78
CA ASN A 135 27.31 -17.19 25.32
C ASN A 135 25.96 -17.64 24.76
N SER A 136 24.87 -17.13 25.35
CA SER A 136 23.51 -17.51 25.00
C SER A 136 22.71 -16.32 24.47
N TYR A 137 21.78 -16.60 23.57
CA TYR A 137 20.77 -15.69 23.06
C TYR A 137 19.40 -16.08 23.63
N ILE A 138 18.70 -15.11 24.23
CA ILE A 138 17.41 -15.34 24.89
C ILE A 138 16.44 -14.24 24.48
N LYS A 139 15.40 -14.61 23.73
CA LYS A 139 14.34 -13.72 23.24
C LYS A 139 12.99 -14.06 23.84
N GLY A 140 12.25 -13.06 24.31
CA GLY A 140 10.86 -13.25 24.77
C GLY A 140 10.03 -11.98 24.91
N GLY A 141 8.71 -12.09 24.91
CA GLY A 141 7.77 -10.99 25.12
C GLY A 141 7.67 -10.47 26.56
N ASP A 142 7.59 -11.35 27.56
CA ASP A 142 7.38 -10.97 28.98
C ASP A 142 8.20 -11.85 29.94
N HIS A 143 8.73 -11.25 31.00
CA HIS A 143 9.56 -11.92 32.01
C HIS A 143 10.73 -12.72 31.42
N VAL A 144 11.67 -12.02 30.79
CA VAL A 144 12.84 -12.64 30.16
C VAL A 144 14.08 -12.49 31.04
N GLY A 145 14.75 -13.59 31.37
CA GLY A 145 16.03 -13.55 32.09
C GLY A 145 16.94 -14.72 31.78
N SER A 146 18.23 -14.64 32.13
CA SER A 146 19.16 -15.72 31.73
C SER A 146 18.95 -17.02 32.49
N LEU A 147 18.83 -16.94 33.82
CA LEU A 147 18.69 -18.11 34.69
C LEU A 147 17.22 -18.47 34.89
N VAL A 148 16.37 -17.47 35.20
CA VAL A 148 14.97 -17.71 35.51
C VAL A 148 14.07 -16.67 34.85
N GLY A 149 12.99 -17.09 34.20
CA GLY A 149 11.96 -16.17 33.68
C GLY A 149 11.21 -15.48 34.83
N GLN A 150 10.54 -16.27 35.68
CA GLN A 150 9.85 -15.78 36.88
C GLN A 150 10.16 -16.59 38.14
N THR A 151 10.34 -15.92 39.28
CA THR A 151 10.48 -16.54 40.61
C THR A 151 9.26 -16.32 41.50
N THR A 152 8.89 -17.35 42.28
CA THR A 152 7.81 -17.31 43.28
C THR A 152 8.17 -18.09 44.55
N SER A 153 7.44 -17.88 45.65
CA SER A 153 7.42 -18.74 46.84
C SER A 153 8.78 -19.01 47.52
N ASP A 154 9.50 -17.96 47.90
CA ASP A 154 10.79 -18.00 48.63
C ASP A 154 11.92 -18.75 47.87
N ALA A 155 11.92 -18.65 46.54
CA ALA A 155 12.99 -19.18 45.69
C ALA A 155 14.34 -18.53 46.01
N LEU A 156 15.41 -19.34 46.08
CA LEU A 156 16.77 -18.89 46.36
C LEU A 156 17.69 -19.15 45.16
N ILE A 157 18.26 -18.07 44.62
CA ILE A 157 19.29 -18.10 43.58
C ILE A 157 20.55 -17.52 44.20
N LYS A 158 21.60 -18.34 44.38
CA LYS A 158 22.82 -17.89 45.05
C LYS A 158 24.10 -18.38 44.40
N ASN A 159 25.16 -17.56 44.45
CA ASN A 159 26.43 -17.88 43.81
C ASN A 159 26.26 -18.27 42.34
N CYS A 160 25.56 -17.46 41.56
CA CYS A 160 25.29 -17.74 40.14
C CYS A 160 25.76 -16.59 39.26
N TYR A 161 26.02 -16.86 37.99
CA TYR A 161 26.26 -15.77 37.04
C TYR A 161 25.65 -16.02 35.67
N ALA A 162 25.51 -14.95 34.87
CA ALA A 162 25.19 -15.12 33.47
C ALA A 162 25.88 -14.10 32.55
N SER A 163 26.19 -14.53 31.32
CA SER A 163 26.70 -13.72 30.23
C SER A 163 25.93 -14.08 28.96
N ALA A 164 24.80 -13.42 28.73
CA ALA A 164 23.89 -13.68 27.62
C ALA A 164 23.42 -12.38 26.96
N TYR A 165 23.03 -12.44 25.70
CA TYR A 165 22.27 -11.38 25.05
C TYR A 165 20.78 -11.64 25.29
N ILE A 166 20.12 -10.71 25.96
CA ILE A 166 18.70 -10.81 26.30
C ILE A 166 17.91 -9.78 25.51
N LEU A 167 16.96 -10.26 24.73
CA LEU A 167 16.04 -9.45 23.95
C LEU A 167 14.61 -9.62 24.45
N CYS A 168 14.02 -8.55 24.96
CA CYS A 168 12.60 -8.52 25.25
C CYS A 168 11.84 -7.95 24.03
N THR A 169 10.61 -8.40 23.78
CA THR A 169 9.75 -7.88 22.69
C THR A 169 8.46 -7.22 23.17
N SER A 170 8.11 -7.27 24.48
CA SER A 170 6.85 -6.65 24.97
C SER A 170 6.84 -6.00 26.35
N TYR A 171 7.56 -6.48 27.38
CA TYR A 171 7.35 -6.00 28.76
C TYR A 171 8.60 -5.88 29.64
N ASN A 172 9.02 -6.96 30.32
CA ASN A 172 10.02 -6.87 31.39
C ASN A 172 11.17 -7.85 31.19
N THR A 173 12.39 -7.39 31.44
CA THR A 173 13.60 -8.20 31.28
C THR A 173 14.67 -7.88 32.31
N GLY A 174 15.34 -8.92 32.80
CA GLY A 174 16.44 -8.82 33.75
C GLY A 174 17.61 -9.73 33.37
N GLY A 175 18.83 -9.26 33.59
CA GLY A 175 20.04 -10.03 33.25
C GLY A 175 20.05 -11.46 33.81
N LEU A 176 19.61 -11.66 35.06
CA LEU A 176 19.52 -12.97 35.71
C LEU A 176 18.09 -13.50 35.80
N VAL A 177 17.16 -12.63 36.23
CA VAL A 177 15.78 -12.99 36.52
C VAL A 177 14.83 -12.01 35.83
N GLY A 178 13.90 -12.51 35.01
CA GLY A 178 12.92 -11.65 34.33
C GLY A 178 11.95 -10.96 35.30
N SER A 179 11.43 -11.70 36.29
CA SER A 179 10.46 -11.20 37.27
C SER A 179 10.57 -11.88 38.63
N ALA A 180 10.46 -11.09 39.71
CA ALA A 180 10.62 -11.55 41.07
C ALA A 180 9.41 -11.24 41.98
N LYS A 181 8.93 -12.27 42.70
CA LYS A 181 7.96 -12.18 43.81
C LYS A 181 8.70 -12.25 45.16
N THR A 182 8.36 -13.19 46.04
CA THR A 182 9.19 -13.50 47.21
C THR A 182 10.34 -14.40 46.79
N SER A 183 11.51 -13.83 46.53
CA SER A 183 12.72 -14.58 46.18
C SER A 183 13.97 -13.85 46.66
N THR A 184 15.10 -14.55 46.68
CA THR A 184 16.41 -14.00 47.05
C THR A 184 17.42 -14.29 45.95
N VAL A 185 18.05 -13.24 45.42
CA VAL A 185 19.22 -13.31 44.53
C VAL A 185 20.42 -12.82 45.33
N SER A 186 21.39 -13.70 45.60
CA SER A 186 22.50 -13.41 46.52
C SER A 186 23.84 -13.83 45.94
N LYS A 187 24.82 -12.93 45.95
CA LYS A 187 26.19 -13.20 45.45
C LYS A 187 26.22 -13.64 43.99
N CYS A 188 25.50 -12.91 43.14
CA CYS A 188 25.40 -13.20 41.71
C CYS A 188 25.94 -12.04 40.86
N TYR A 189 26.27 -12.31 39.61
CA TYR A 189 26.57 -11.24 38.64
C TYR A 189 26.04 -11.50 37.24
N PHE A 190 25.81 -10.44 36.48
CA PHE A 190 25.47 -10.51 35.06
C PHE A 190 26.45 -9.67 34.23
N SER A 191 27.01 -10.23 33.15
CA SER A 191 28.02 -9.56 32.29
C SER A 191 27.61 -9.46 30.82
N GLY A 192 26.36 -9.82 30.50
CA GLY A 192 25.83 -9.77 29.13
C GLY A 192 25.13 -8.45 28.80
N PHE A 193 24.26 -8.47 27.80
CA PHE A 193 23.51 -7.31 27.31
C PHE A 193 22.01 -7.47 27.58
N VAL A 194 21.32 -6.36 27.91
CA VAL A 194 19.86 -6.36 28.09
C VAL A 194 19.23 -5.32 27.16
N ARG A 195 18.36 -5.78 26.25
CA ARG A 195 17.64 -4.94 25.29
C ARG A 195 16.13 -5.08 25.42
N GLY A 196 15.44 -3.94 25.54
CA GLY A 196 13.99 -3.85 25.46
C GLY A 196 13.47 -2.91 24.35
N MET A 197 12.65 -3.40 23.40
CA MET A 197 12.09 -2.77 22.21
C MET A 197 10.72 -2.06 22.17
N GLY A 198 9.99 -1.78 23.23
CA GLY A 198 8.60 -1.29 23.05
C GLY A 198 8.06 -0.45 24.17
N SER A 199 6.74 -0.27 24.16
CA SER A 199 6.06 0.95 24.61
C SER A 199 5.77 1.08 26.12
N SER A 200 6.24 0.18 26.99
CA SER A 200 5.93 0.16 28.45
C SER A 200 6.95 -0.61 29.31
N TRP A 201 8.24 -0.48 29.01
CA TRP A 201 9.20 -1.54 29.27
C TRP A 201 10.16 -1.30 30.41
N ARG A 202 10.68 -2.39 30.98
CA ARG A 202 11.56 -2.31 32.14
C ARG A 202 12.72 -3.26 31.97
N SER A 203 13.93 -2.70 31.98
CA SER A 203 15.18 -3.43 31.81
C SER A 203 16.02 -3.29 33.07
N GLY A 204 16.32 -4.43 33.70
CA GLY A 204 17.19 -4.52 34.86
C GLY A 204 18.49 -5.24 34.56
N GLY A 205 19.61 -4.73 35.05
CA GLY A 205 20.89 -5.45 34.91
C GLY A 205 20.89 -6.80 35.63
N LEU A 206 20.13 -6.95 36.72
CA LEU A 206 20.03 -8.23 37.46
C LEU A 206 18.61 -8.80 37.46
N VAL A 207 17.61 -8.01 37.86
CA VAL A 207 16.21 -8.43 37.95
C VAL A 207 15.33 -7.48 37.16
N GLY A 208 14.43 -7.99 36.32
CA GLY A 208 13.67 -7.16 35.38
C GLY A 208 12.39 -6.54 35.92
N TYR A 209 11.81 -7.14 36.96
CA TYR A 209 10.54 -6.66 37.51
C TYR A 209 10.29 -7.15 38.93
N ILE A 210 9.67 -6.29 39.74
CA ILE A 210 9.13 -6.65 41.06
C ILE A 210 7.62 -6.74 40.93
N GLU A 211 7.01 -7.84 41.34
CA GLU A 211 5.55 -8.02 41.33
C GLU A 211 4.85 -7.25 42.47
N ASN A 212 3.61 -6.80 42.23
CA ASN A 212 2.91 -5.94 43.18
C ASN A 212 2.57 -6.66 44.48
N GLY A 213 2.87 -6.04 45.63
CA GLY A 213 2.60 -6.62 46.95
C GLY A 213 3.62 -7.67 47.41
N TYR A 214 4.70 -7.88 46.65
CA TYR A 214 5.81 -8.76 47.02
C TYR A 214 7.07 -7.96 47.37
N LEU A 215 8.01 -8.61 48.08
CA LEU A 215 9.23 -7.99 48.57
C LEU A 215 10.43 -8.91 48.28
N PRO A 216 11.00 -8.87 47.07
CA PRO A 216 12.20 -9.65 46.73
C PRO A 216 13.44 -9.08 47.44
N VAL A 217 14.47 -9.92 47.55
CA VAL A 217 15.79 -9.58 48.10
C VAL A 217 16.84 -9.71 47.02
N VAL A 218 17.64 -8.67 46.80
CA VAL A 218 18.85 -8.72 45.96
C VAL A 218 20.03 -8.20 46.78
N GLU A 219 21.00 -9.06 47.06
CA GLU A 219 22.08 -8.75 47.99
C GLU A 219 23.45 -9.22 47.49
N TYR A 220 24.49 -8.42 47.75
CA TYR A 220 25.88 -8.74 47.47
C TYR A 220 26.16 -9.10 45.99
N CYS A 221 25.39 -8.51 45.07
CA CYS A 221 25.46 -8.80 43.63
C CYS A 221 26.19 -7.71 42.85
N VAL A 222 26.63 -8.05 41.63
CA VAL A 222 27.33 -7.10 40.74
C VAL A 222 26.74 -7.12 39.33
N ASN A 223 26.35 -5.95 38.81
CA ASN A 223 26.03 -5.77 37.39
C ASN A 223 27.31 -5.40 36.61
N LEU A 224 27.75 -6.31 35.75
CA LEU A 224 28.90 -6.13 34.85
C LEU A 224 28.45 -5.95 33.39
N SER A 225 27.16 -5.69 33.16
CA SER A 225 26.64 -5.40 31.84
C SER A 225 27.22 -4.09 31.31
N PRO A 226 27.74 -4.05 30.07
CA PRO A 226 28.13 -2.79 29.45
C PRO A 226 26.93 -1.94 29.02
N LEU A 227 25.74 -2.54 28.83
CA LEU A 227 24.60 -1.86 28.23
C LEU A 227 23.25 -2.45 28.67
N ILE A 228 22.36 -1.55 29.11
CA ILE A 228 20.96 -1.86 29.50
C ILE A 228 20.03 -0.80 28.88
N ILE A 229 19.20 -1.19 27.91
CA ILE A 229 18.29 -0.26 27.19
C ILE A 229 16.82 -0.71 27.31
N SER A 230 15.91 0.28 27.30
CA SER A 230 14.46 0.13 27.19
C SER A 230 13.92 1.20 26.22
N ASN A 231 13.20 0.89 25.15
CA ASN A 231 12.79 1.84 24.10
C ASN A 231 11.83 2.97 24.55
N SER A 232 11.26 2.90 25.76
CA SER A 232 10.34 3.94 26.26
C SER A 232 10.09 3.94 27.77
N GLY A 233 10.71 3.02 28.52
CA GLY A 233 10.46 2.87 29.95
C GLY A 233 11.74 2.93 30.80
N GLU A 234 11.78 2.22 31.93
CA GLU A 234 12.87 2.35 32.90
C GLU A 234 14.01 1.37 32.62
N SER A 235 15.24 1.88 32.55
CA SER A 235 16.48 1.09 32.50
C SER A 235 17.30 1.37 33.75
N LEU A 236 17.50 0.37 34.61
CA LEU A 236 18.26 0.53 35.86
C LEU A 236 19.24 -0.63 36.05
N ARG A 237 20.37 -0.35 36.69
CA ARG A 237 21.51 -1.29 36.73
C ARG A 237 21.28 -2.53 37.59
N ILE A 238 20.40 -2.48 38.60
CA ILE A 238 20.10 -3.62 39.47
C ILE A 238 18.66 -4.11 39.22
N ILE A 239 17.66 -3.29 39.54
CA ILE A 239 16.24 -3.59 39.37
C ILE A 239 15.50 -2.32 38.92
N PRO A 240 14.65 -2.35 37.88
CA PRO A 240 13.80 -1.24 37.51
C PRO A 240 12.52 -1.20 38.37
N ARG A 241 11.64 -0.22 38.16
CA ARG A 241 10.36 -0.06 38.86
C ARG A 241 10.48 0.45 40.30
N THR A 242 10.88 1.70 40.41
CA THR A 242 11.23 2.33 41.70
C THR A 242 10.02 2.67 42.59
N ASP A 243 8.79 2.50 42.08
CA ASP A 243 7.54 2.61 42.84
C ASP A 243 7.23 1.37 43.70
N ARG A 244 8.00 0.27 43.56
CA ARG A 244 7.80 -0.99 44.30
C ARG A 244 8.99 -1.33 45.18
N SER A 245 8.74 -1.72 46.43
CA SER A 245 9.80 -2.01 47.38
C SER A 245 10.52 -3.34 47.11
N ALA A 246 11.84 -3.33 47.24
CA ALA A 246 12.71 -4.51 47.35
C ALA A 246 13.66 -4.33 48.55
N VAL A 247 14.23 -5.42 49.05
CA VAL A 247 15.35 -5.37 49.99
C VAL A 247 16.64 -5.45 49.18
N LEU A 248 17.35 -4.34 49.10
CA LEU A 248 18.61 -4.21 48.39
C LEU A 248 19.73 -4.06 49.40
N THR A 249 20.81 -4.81 49.26
CA THR A 249 21.95 -4.74 50.17
C THR A 249 23.25 -4.96 49.42
N GLU A 250 24.15 -3.97 49.44
CA GLU A 250 25.52 -4.09 48.91
C GLU A 250 25.60 -4.56 47.44
N ASN A 251 24.87 -3.89 46.55
CA ASN A 251 24.88 -4.15 45.11
C ASN A 251 25.70 -3.10 44.34
N TYR A 252 26.48 -3.55 43.35
CA TYR A 252 27.42 -2.72 42.62
C TYR A 252 27.27 -2.86 41.10
N SER A 253 27.74 -1.88 40.34
CA SER A 253 27.78 -1.92 38.87
C SER A 253 29.07 -1.31 38.33
N LEU A 254 29.46 -1.67 37.10
CA LEU A 254 30.43 -0.89 36.34
C LEU A 254 29.94 0.57 36.24
N ASN A 255 30.87 1.50 36.39
CA ASN A 255 30.65 2.91 36.10
C ASN A 255 30.40 3.12 34.60
N SER A 256 31.09 2.36 33.75
CA SER A 256 30.91 2.41 32.29
C SER A 256 29.61 1.76 31.78
N THR A 257 28.74 1.22 32.65
CA THR A 257 27.45 0.69 32.20
C THR A 257 26.61 1.81 31.62
N LEU A 258 26.32 1.74 30.33
CA LEU A 258 25.42 2.65 29.65
C LEU A 258 23.96 2.24 29.93
N VAL A 259 23.14 3.22 30.30
CA VAL A 259 21.70 3.05 30.45
C VAL A 259 20.96 4.08 29.60
N GLY A 260 19.78 3.72 29.11
CA GLY A 260 18.97 4.70 28.39
C GLY A 260 17.58 4.21 28.02
N THR A 261 16.81 5.15 27.48
CA THR A 261 15.41 4.95 27.12
C THR A 261 15.16 5.00 25.60
N SER A 262 16.23 4.96 24.81
CA SER A 262 16.24 5.16 23.35
C SER A 262 17.35 4.29 22.75
N TYR A 263 17.20 3.96 21.47
CA TYR A 263 18.21 3.25 20.68
C TYR A 263 19.28 4.16 20.09
N ASP A 264 19.12 5.46 20.24
CA ASP A 264 20.12 6.42 19.82
C ASP A 264 21.29 6.43 20.81
N LEU A 265 22.45 5.97 20.36
CA LEU A 265 23.72 5.96 21.10
C LEU A 265 24.09 7.32 21.69
N SER A 266 23.74 8.42 21.00
CA SER A 266 24.04 9.77 21.48
C SER A 266 23.21 10.18 22.71
N THR A 267 22.17 9.40 23.02
CA THR A 267 21.26 9.62 24.15
C THR A 267 21.52 8.69 25.34
N LEU A 268 22.47 7.76 25.22
CA LEU A 268 22.85 6.84 26.29
C LEU A 268 23.89 7.48 27.21
N ASP A 269 23.71 7.31 28.51
CA ASP A 269 24.59 7.89 29.52
C ASP A 269 24.95 6.88 30.61
N ILE A 270 26.06 7.16 31.30
CA ILE A 270 26.38 6.51 32.57
C ILE A 270 25.46 7.02 33.68
N VAL A 271 25.25 6.23 34.74
CA VAL A 271 24.42 6.66 35.87
C VAL A 271 25.16 7.70 36.73
N ASP A 272 24.60 8.91 36.81
CA ASP A 272 25.07 9.98 37.70
C ASP A 272 24.97 9.55 39.18
N GLU A 273 26.03 9.78 39.96
CA GLU A 273 26.06 9.51 41.41
C GLU A 273 25.03 10.35 42.20
N ASN A 274 24.53 11.46 41.63
CA ASN A 274 23.46 12.28 42.20
C ASN A 274 22.06 11.73 41.92
N ASN A 275 21.93 10.66 41.12
CA ASN A 275 20.64 10.03 40.84
C ASN A 275 19.99 9.55 42.15
N ILE A 276 18.70 9.83 42.33
CA ILE A 276 17.95 9.47 43.56
C ILE A 276 17.90 7.95 43.83
N HIS A 277 18.17 7.14 42.83
CA HIS A 277 18.20 5.68 42.88
C HIS A 277 19.63 5.11 42.94
N TYR A 278 20.65 5.97 43.02
CA TYR A 278 22.06 5.57 43.20
C TYR A 278 22.33 5.11 44.65
N GLY A 279 23.30 4.20 44.81
CA GLY A 279 23.77 3.70 46.10
C GLY A 279 23.71 2.18 46.20
N SER A 280 24.56 1.60 47.04
CA SER A 280 24.74 0.15 47.16
C SER A 280 23.46 -0.59 47.60
N ASP A 281 22.59 0.08 48.35
CA ASP A 281 21.30 -0.44 48.81
C ASP A 281 20.11 0.14 47.99
N ASN A 282 20.34 0.48 46.72
CA ASN A 282 19.38 1.20 45.87
C ASN A 282 19.30 0.61 44.45
N TYR A 283 18.30 1.03 43.66
CA TYR A 283 17.90 0.37 42.40
C TYR A 283 18.95 0.44 41.27
N ASN A 284 19.88 1.41 41.33
CA ASN A 284 21.04 1.49 40.42
C ASN A 284 22.32 0.87 41.00
N GLY A 285 22.35 0.45 42.26
CA GLY A 285 23.60 0.05 42.91
C GLY A 285 24.62 1.21 43.00
N ALA A 286 25.71 0.97 43.71
CA ALA A 286 26.87 1.87 43.71
C ALA A 286 27.80 1.53 42.54
N ASN A 287 28.65 2.47 42.15
CA ASN A 287 29.76 2.15 41.25
C ASN A 287 30.75 1.22 41.96
N LEU A 288 31.37 0.31 41.20
CA LEU A 288 32.64 -0.28 41.62
C LEU A 288 33.64 0.85 41.91
N PRO A 289 34.58 0.70 42.86
CA PRO A 289 35.60 1.72 43.12
C PRO A 289 36.41 2.07 41.87
N SER A 290 36.64 1.08 41.01
CA SER A 290 37.08 1.21 39.62
C SER A 290 36.49 0.05 38.80
N ASP A 291 36.21 0.27 37.52
CA ASP A 291 35.78 -0.82 36.62
C ASP A 291 36.84 -1.93 36.50
N ALA A 292 38.12 -1.61 36.76
CA ALA A 292 39.18 -2.61 36.86
C ALA A 292 38.98 -3.59 38.04
N ASP A 293 38.25 -3.19 39.10
CA ASP A 293 37.98 -4.05 40.26
C ASP A 293 37.02 -5.19 39.93
N ALA A 294 36.29 -5.13 38.80
CA ALA A 294 35.53 -6.26 38.30
C ALA A 294 36.41 -7.50 38.01
N LYS A 295 37.71 -7.29 37.80
CA LYS A 295 38.73 -8.32 37.55
C LYS A 295 39.60 -8.59 38.79
N ASN A 296 39.19 -8.12 39.97
CA ASN A 296 39.94 -8.24 41.22
C ASN A 296 39.18 -9.01 42.30
N SER A 297 39.64 -10.21 42.67
CA SER A 297 38.99 -11.06 43.69
C SER A 297 38.89 -10.41 45.08
N THR A 298 39.77 -9.44 45.38
CA THR A 298 39.79 -8.74 46.67
C THR A 298 38.49 -7.98 46.93
N PHE A 299 37.93 -7.34 45.90
CA PHE A 299 36.68 -6.60 46.00
C PHE A 299 35.53 -7.55 46.41
N TYR A 300 35.35 -8.63 45.66
CA TYR A 300 34.29 -9.61 45.93
C TYR A 300 34.44 -10.28 47.31
N ALA A 301 35.66 -10.66 47.70
CA ALA A 301 35.91 -11.34 48.96
C ALA A 301 35.68 -10.42 50.17
N ASN A 302 36.25 -9.21 50.15
CA ASN A 302 36.26 -8.33 51.33
C ASN A 302 34.99 -7.47 51.44
N ASN A 303 34.42 -7.04 50.31
CA ASN A 303 33.28 -6.13 50.30
C ASN A 303 31.95 -6.89 50.21
N LEU A 304 31.90 -7.97 49.44
CA LEU A 304 30.66 -8.73 49.19
C LEU A 304 30.61 -10.07 49.94
N GLY A 305 31.70 -10.48 50.59
CA GLY A 305 31.78 -11.74 51.34
C GLY A 305 31.67 -12.98 50.44
N TRP A 306 32.10 -12.89 49.18
CA TRP A 306 32.18 -14.05 48.29
C TRP A 306 33.31 -14.98 48.72
N ASP A 307 33.10 -16.28 48.65
CA ASP A 307 34.10 -17.25 49.11
C ASP A 307 35.10 -17.59 48.00
N PHE A 308 36.26 -16.92 48.07
CA PHE A 308 37.43 -17.17 47.21
C PHE A 308 38.49 -18.03 47.91
N THR A 309 38.13 -18.81 48.95
CA THR A 309 39.08 -19.73 49.59
C THR A 309 39.65 -20.68 48.55
N GLU A 310 40.99 -20.76 48.48
CA GLU A 310 41.69 -21.58 47.49
C GLU A 310 41.22 -23.05 47.56
N ILE A 311 40.81 -23.61 46.42
CA ILE A 311 40.34 -25.00 46.23
C ILE A 311 38.99 -25.33 46.92
N THR A 312 38.73 -24.85 48.13
CA THR A 312 37.53 -25.22 48.91
C THR A 312 36.40 -24.19 48.85
N GLY A 313 36.67 -23.00 48.33
CA GLY A 313 35.68 -21.94 48.16
C GLY A 313 34.78 -22.16 46.94
N VAL A 314 34.01 -21.14 46.60
CA VAL A 314 33.07 -21.18 45.46
C VAL A 314 33.70 -20.59 44.21
N TRP A 315 34.35 -19.44 44.36
CA TRP A 315 34.83 -18.62 43.24
C TRP A 315 36.35 -18.68 43.09
N LYS A 316 36.81 -18.46 41.85
CA LYS A 316 38.20 -18.18 41.48
C LYS A 316 38.24 -17.15 40.34
N MET A 317 39.44 -16.64 40.03
CA MET A 317 39.70 -15.84 38.84
C MET A 317 40.53 -16.66 37.84
N LEU A 318 40.24 -16.51 36.56
CA LEU A 318 41.04 -17.06 35.46
C LEU A 318 41.50 -15.89 34.57
N ASN A 319 42.82 -15.73 34.38
CA ASN A 319 43.44 -14.63 33.62
C ASN A 319 42.94 -13.24 34.09
N ASP A 320 42.89 -12.24 33.19
CA ASP A 320 42.30 -10.90 33.43
C ASP A 320 40.75 -10.91 33.25
N GLY A 321 40.09 -12.02 33.60
CA GLY A 321 38.63 -12.21 33.46
C GLY A 321 37.82 -11.93 34.73
N TYR A 322 36.50 -12.08 34.62
CA TYR A 322 35.56 -11.99 35.75
C TYR A 322 35.52 -13.29 36.59
N PRO A 323 34.92 -13.28 37.81
CA PRO A 323 34.85 -14.46 38.66
C PRO A 323 34.17 -15.67 38.01
N VAL A 324 34.78 -16.84 38.15
CA VAL A 324 34.21 -18.13 37.72
C VAL A 324 34.23 -19.13 38.88
N PHE A 325 33.54 -20.26 38.77
CA PHE A 325 33.54 -21.28 39.82
C PHE A 325 34.84 -22.08 39.87
N GLN A 326 35.16 -22.62 41.05
CA GLN A 326 36.35 -23.46 41.25
C GLN A 326 36.43 -24.63 40.27
N TRP A 327 35.28 -25.20 39.91
CA TRP A 327 35.17 -26.34 38.98
C TRP A 327 35.28 -25.95 37.49
N GLN A 328 35.19 -24.67 37.13
CA GLN A 328 35.31 -24.21 35.74
C GLN A 328 36.75 -24.06 35.30
N ASN A 329 37.05 -24.26 34.01
CA ASN A 329 38.41 -24.13 33.47
C ASN A 329 38.53 -23.06 32.37
N THR A 330 37.44 -22.41 32.01
CA THR A 330 37.36 -21.39 30.97
C THR A 330 36.92 -20.05 31.57
N PRO A 331 37.50 -18.92 31.11
CA PRO A 331 37.03 -17.59 31.50
C PRO A 331 35.62 -17.32 30.92
N VAL A 332 34.98 -16.25 31.41
CA VAL A 332 33.73 -15.75 30.83
C VAL A 332 33.98 -15.24 29.41
N ASN A 333 33.08 -15.56 28.49
CA ASN A 333 33.21 -15.14 27.09
C ASN A 333 32.95 -13.63 26.92
N ILE A 334 33.68 -13.02 25.98
CA ILE A 334 33.39 -11.66 25.52
C ILE A 334 32.25 -11.73 24.51
N SER A 335 31.27 -10.86 24.70
CA SER A 335 30.15 -10.65 23.79
C SER A 335 30.30 -9.28 23.17
N ILE A 336 29.99 -9.16 21.88
CA ILE A 336 30.05 -7.91 21.11
C ILE A 336 28.65 -7.65 20.56
N LEU A 337 28.24 -6.38 20.54
CA LEU A 337 26.96 -5.94 19.99
C LEU A 337 27.19 -4.74 19.06
N ASN A 338 26.56 -4.73 17.87
CA ASN A 338 26.41 -3.50 17.08
C ASN A 338 25.03 -2.88 17.32
N LEU A 339 24.99 -1.56 17.49
CA LEU A 339 23.78 -0.81 17.86
C LEU A 339 23.14 -0.02 16.70
N ASP A 340 23.73 -0.04 15.51
CA ASP A 340 23.27 0.68 14.31
C ASP A 340 22.50 -0.20 13.31
N ALA A 341 22.34 -1.48 13.62
CA ALA A 341 21.51 -2.42 12.88
C ALA A 341 20.03 -1.97 12.89
N PRO A 342 19.41 -1.65 11.74
CA PRO A 342 17.95 -1.54 11.67
C PRO A 342 17.36 -2.91 12.01
N ASP A 343 16.36 -2.92 12.87
CA ASP A 343 15.56 -4.09 13.25
C ASP A 343 16.34 -5.35 13.67
N ASP A 344 16.57 -5.43 14.98
CA ASP A 344 16.64 -6.71 15.69
C ASP A 344 17.73 -7.73 15.29
N LEU A 345 18.84 -7.29 14.67
CA LEU A 345 19.91 -8.20 14.27
C LEU A 345 21.31 -7.79 14.74
N ASP A 346 21.90 -8.75 15.45
CA ASP A 346 23.32 -8.88 15.75
C ASP A 346 24.11 -8.90 14.43
N ILE A 347 25.07 -7.99 14.24
CA ILE A 347 25.96 -8.03 13.05
C ILE A 347 26.70 -9.38 12.94
N LEU A 348 26.71 -10.16 14.02
CA LEU A 348 27.42 -11.42 14.13
C LEU A 348 26.54 -12.66 13.90
N ASP A 349 25.25 -12.51 13.52
CA ASP A 349 24.40 -13.63 13.09
C ASP A 349 23.92 -13.44 11.64
N ASN A 350 24.77 -13.83 10.68
CA ASN A 350 24.46 -14.33 9.34
C ASN A 350 23.23 -13.77 8.56
N THR A 351 22.92 -12.48 8.66
CA THR A 351 22.00 -11.80 7.73
C THR A 351 22.71 -10.67 7.01
N SER A 352 22.84 -10.87 5.70
CA SER A 352 23.34 -10.02 4.63
C SER A 352 23.01 -8.54 4.75
N TYR A 353 23.88 -7.72 5.34
CA TYR A 353 23.84 -6.28 5.10
C TYR A 353 24.29 -6.01 3.65
N PRO A 354 23.43 -5.44 2.78
CA PRO A 354 23.83 -5.11 1.43
C PRO A 354 24.78 -3.91 1.45
N LEU A 355 26.06 -4.15 1.20
CA LEU A 355 27.02 -3.10 0.91
C LEU A 355 27.03 -2.88 -0.60
N SER A 356 26.69 -1.67 -1.01
CA SER A 356 26.68 -1.24 -2.41
C SER A 356 27.65 -0.07 -2.60
N ASN A 357 27.90 0.33 -3.84
CA ASN A 357 28.80 1.48 -4.12
C ASN A 357 28.31 2.80 -3.49
N LEU A 358 27.07 2.86 -3.01
CA LEU A 358 26.51 4.03 -2.33
C LEU A 358 26.44 3.89 -0.80
N SER A 359 26.72 2.73 -0.21
CA SER A 359 26.58 2.51 1.25
C SER A 359 27.91 2.24 1.96
N GLN A 360 27.92 2.46 3.28
CA GLN A 360 29.04 2.16 4.18
C GLN A 360 28.52 1.53 5.48
N ILE A 361 29.34 0.73 6.15
CA ILE A 361 29.04 0.12 7.47
C ILE A 361 30.01 0.69 8.51
N ASP A 362 29.47 1.34 9.54
CA ASP A 362 30.25 1.95 10.62
C ASP A 362 30.42 0.97 11.80
N PHE A 363 31.64 0.47 12.02
CA PHE A 363 31.96 -0.40 13.14
C PHE A 363 32.44 0.35 14.40
N THR A 364 32.51 1.68 14.42
CA THR A 364 32.86 2.46 15.63
C THR A 364 31.84 2.29 16.76
N LYS A 365 30.64 1.80 16.42
CA LYS A 365 29.50 1.62 17.32
C LYS A 365 29.42 0.22 17.93
N LEU A 366 30.43 -0.62 17.74
CA LEU A 366 30.54 -1.91 18.41
C LEU A 366 30.78 -1.71 19.92
N ILE A 367 29.90 -2.25 20.76
CA ILE A 367 30.08 -2.32 22.21
C ILE A 367 30.46 -3.75 22.59
N CYS A 368 31.53 -3.89 23.38
CA CYS A 368 31.95 -5.18 23.92
C CYS A 368 31.66 -5.28 25.42
N SER A 369 31.43 -6.51 25.90
CA SER A 369 31.57 -6.80 27.32
C SER A 369 33.05 -6.82 27.71
N HIS A 370 33.35 -6.69 29.00
CA HIS A 370 34.73 -6.75 29.56
C HIS A 370 35.69 -5.59 29.21
N GLY A 371 35.22 -4.55 28.51
CA GLY A 371 35.97 -3.30 28.29
C GLY A 371 37.21 -3.45 27.40
N VAL A 372 37.12 -4.29 26.37
CA VAL A 372 38.24 -4.67 25.47
C VAL A 372 38.21 -3.83 24.18
N SER A 373 39.38 -3.39 23.69
CA SER A 373 39.44 -2.70 22.39
C SER A 373 39.25 -3.68 21.24
N LEU A 374 38.46 -3.30 20.24
CA LEU A 374 38.16 -4.12 19.05
C LEU A 374 38.93 -3.61 17.83
N GLY A 375 39.42 -4.53 17.01
CA GLY A 375 39.98 -4.27 15.67
C GLY A 375 39.11 -4.90 14.59
N VAL A 376 38.93 -4.22 13.46
CA VAL A 376 38.13 -4.68 12.32
C VAL A 376 38.99 -4.72 11.05
N SER A 377 38.89 -5.79 10.26
CA SER A 377 39.66 -5.98 9.03
C SER A 377 38.90 -6.82 8.01
N CYS A 378 39.18 -6.66 6.71
CA CYS A 378 38.63 -7.51 5.65
C CYS A 378 39.77 -7.98 4.75
N GLU A 379 39.79 -9.25 4.39
CA GLU A 379 40.80 -9.79 3.47
C GLU A 379 40.47 -9.49 2.00
N SER A 380 39.19 -9.22 1.69
CA SER A 380 38.76 -8.90 0.33
C SER A 380 39.26 -7.53 -0.08
N SER A 381 40.00 -7.47 -1.19
CA SER A 381 40.42 -6.19 -1.78
C SER A 381 39.25 -5.34 -2.30
N LYS A 382 38.03 -5.92 -2.33
CA LYS A 382 36.80 -5.22 -2.72
C LYS A 382 36.20 -4.38 -1.61
N VAL A 383 36.67 -4.52 -0.37
CA VAL A 383 36.20 -3.75 0.78
C VAL A 383 37.36 -2.98 1.38
N ASP A 384 37.20 -1.66 1.51
CA ASP A 384 38.14 -0.78 2.18
C ASP A 384 37.69 -0.52 3.63
N ILE A 385 38.61 -0.69 4.58
CA ILE A 385 38.43 -0.43 6.03
C ILE A 385 39.58 0.46 6.54
N SER A 386 39.94 1.51 5.79
CA SER A 386 41.10 2.35 6.09
C SER A 386 40.81 3.61 6.94
N THR A 387 39.55 4.06 7.01
CA THR A 387 39.15 5.26 7.76
C THR A 387 38.24 4.91 8.93
N GLY A 388 38.78 4.89 10.14
CA GLY A 388 38.00 4.93 11.38
C GLY A 388 37.06 3.74 11.62
N LEU A 389 37.44 2.52 11.21
CA LEU A 389 36.60 1.31 11.32
C LEU A 389 35.29 1.37 10.50
N VAL A 390 35.28 2.08 9.37
CA VAL A 390 34.14 2.09 8.43
C VAL A 390 34.47 1.21 7.22
N ALA A 391 33.58 0.28 6.86
CA ALA A 391 33.71 -0.55 5.65
C ALA A 391 32.90 0.03 4.49
N LYS A 392 33.53 0.15 3.32
CA LYS A 392 32.92 0.55 2.04
C LYS A 392 33.45 -0.31 0.89
N ILE A 393 32.77 -0.37 -0.25
CA ILE A 393 33.35 -0.98 -1.44
C ILE A 393 34.55 -0.13 -1.89
N SER A 394 35.67 -0.79 -2.18
CA SER A 394 36.89 -0.14 -2.68
C SER A 394 36.61 0.61 -3.98
N ASP A 395 37.20 1.80 -4.11
CA ASP A 395 37.10 2.61 -5.32
C ASP A 395 37.50 1.78 -6.58
N ASP A 396 36.86 2.03 -7.73
CA ASP A 396 37.04 1.32 -9.01
C ASP A 396 36.61 -0.17 -9.07
N ILE A 397 35.94 -0.70 -8.04
CA ILE A 397 35.36 -2.05 -8.05
C ILE A 397 33.89 -2.04 -8.47
N THR A 398 33.54 -2.87 -9.45
CA THR A 398 32.15 -3.13 -9.86
C THR A 398 31.68 -4.48 -9.31
N ILE A 399 30.54 -4.46 -8.61
CA ILE A 399 29.86 -5.68 -8.16
C ILE A 399 28.74 -6.01 -9.15
N THR A 400 28.85 -7.15 -9.82
CA THR A 400 27.93 -7.56 -10.89
C THR A 400 26.87 -8.57 -10.42
N ALA A 401 27.06 -9.14 -9.24
CA ALA A 401 26.17 -10.11 -8.59
C ALA A 401 26.43 -10.07 -7.09
N ASN A 402 25.46 -10.55 -6.29
CA ASN A 402 25.63 -10.66 -4.85
C ASN A 402 26.87 -11.52 -4.53
N GLU A 403 27.76 -11.01 -3.68
CA GLU A 403 28.96 -11.69 -3.25
C GLU A 403 29.18 -11.45 -1.76
N ASP A 404 29.30 -12.53 -1.00
CA ASP A 404 29.57 -12.45 0.43
C ASP A 404 31.07 -12.27 0.70
N VAL A 405 31.39 -11.34 1.58
CA VAL A 405 32.74 -11.06 2.04
C VAL A 405 32.78 -11.05 3.57
N ASP A 406 33.79 -11.73 4.10
CA ASP A 406 34.00 -11.85 5.53
C ASP A 406 34.78 -10.64 6.07
N VAL A 407 34.22 -9.99 7.08
CA VAL A 407 34.87 -8.96 7.90
C VAL A 407 35.25 -9.56 9.24
N ASN A 408 36.55 -9.58 9.50
CA ASN A 408 37.14 -10.12 10.71
C ASN A 408 37.15 -9.07 11.83
N ILE A 409 36.59 -9.43 12.97
CA ILE A 409 36.61 -8.68 14.22
C ILE A 409 37.54 -9.39 15.20
N SER A 410 38.46 -8.62 15.78
CA SER A 410 39.51 -9.10 16.70
C SER A 410 39.50 -8.28 17.99
N ALA A 411 40.01 -8.88 19.07
CA ALA A 411 40.30 -8.21 20.34
C ALA A 411 41.80 -8.25 20.60
N ASP A 412 42.31 -7.28 21.37
CA ASP A 412 43.70 -7.30 21.85
C ASP A 412 44.01 -8.53 22.72
N ASN A 413 45.30 -8.94 22.74
CA ASN A 413 45.84 -10.23 23.19
C ASN A 413 45.18 -10.90 24.42
N ASP A 414 45.09 -12.24 24.34
CA ASP A 414 44.71 -13.25 25.36
C ASP A 414 43.21 -13.51 25.60
N PHE A 415 42.30 -12.94 24.80
CA PHE A 415 40.85 -13.21 24.91
C PHE A 415 40.28 -14.00 23.71
N VAL A 416 39.32 -14.89 23.98
CA VAL A 416 38.54 -15.61 22.97
C VAL A 416 37.19 -14.91 22.80
N ILE A 417 36.94 -14.37 21.60
CA ILE A 417 35.61 -13.86 21.19
C ILE A 417 34.84 -15.03 20.57
N SER A 418 33.57 -15.21 20.94
CA SER A 418 32.74 -16.32 20.45
C SER A 418 32.37 -16.20 18.97
N ASN A 419 32.36 -14.99 18.39
CA ASN A 419 32.16 -14.70 16.96
C ASN A 419 33.17 -13.65 16.48
N THR A 420 34.03 -14.02 15.52
CA THR A 420 35.13 -13.16 15.01
C THR A 420 34.94 -12.76 13.55
N VAL A 421 33.84 -13.16 12.91
CA VAL A 421 33.57 -12.91 11.50
C VAL A 421 32.14 -12.42 11.34
N ALA A 422 31.97 -11.29 10.66
CA ALA A 422 30.70 -10.79 10.16
C ALA A 422 30.67 -10.93 8.63
N THR A 423 29.60 -11.46 8.06
CA THR A 423 29.46 -11.56 6.60
C THR A 423 28.71 -10.34 6.07
N ILE A 424 29.32 -9.64 5.11
CA ILE A 424 28.67 -8.55 4.37
C ILE A 424 28.37 -9.06 2.96
N THR A 425 27.16 -8.80 2.46
CA THR A 425 26.82 -9.13 1.07
C THR A 425 27.07 -7.90 0.21
N LEU A 426 28.06 -7.96 -0.69
CA LEU A 426 28.26 -6.97 -1.73
C LEU A 426 27.14 -7.10 -2.74
N ALA A 427 26.30 -6.08 -2.92
CA ALA A 427 25.18 -6.13 -3.85
C ALA A 427 25.48 -5.31 -5.13
N PRO A 428 25.01 -5.75 -6.31
CA PRO A 428 25.01 -4.92 -7.50
C PRO A 428 24.05 -3.74 -7.28
N GLY A 429 24.57 -2.65 -6.75
CA GLY A 429 23.91 -1.35 -6.71
C GLY A 429 23.77 -0.76 -8.12
N PHE A 430 23.49 0.55 -8.23
CA PHE A 430 23.55 1.26 -9.51
C PHE A 430 24.90 1.00 -10.19
N PRO A 431 24.94 0.23 -11.30
CA PRO A 431 26.18 0.09 -12.04
C PRO A 431 26.58 1.49 -12.52
N ASN A 432 27.84 1.87 -12.31
CA ASN A 432 28.47 3.12 -12.78
C ASN A 432 28.22 4.39 -11.95
N PHE A 433 27.57 4.34 -10.79
CA PHE A 433 27.50 5.51 -9.90
C PHE A 433 28.71 5.59 -8.96
N LEU A 434 29.29 6.79 -8.85
CA LEU A 434 30.30 7.10 -7.84
C LEU A 434 29.65 7.08 -6.45
N SER A 435 30.42 6.75 -5.42
CA SER A 435 29.94 6.90 -4.03
C SER A 435 29.51 8.33 -3.76
N TYR A 436 28.35 8.49 -3.14
CA TYR A 436 27.86 9.80 -2.78
C TYR A 436 28.67 10.34 -1.58
N PRO A 437 29.10 11.62 -1.55
CA PRO A 437 30.19 12.05 -0.65
C PRO A 437 29.82 12.16 0.84
N GLU A 438 28.55 12.40 1.17
CA GLU A 438 28.07 12.55 2.56
C GLU A 438 26.61 12.08 2.72
N GLY A 439 26.14 11.99 3.97
CA GLY A 439 24.76 11.62 4.26
C GLY A 439 24.54 10.11 4.39
N VAL A 440 23.27 9.72 4.48
CA VAL A 440 22.84 8.31 4.62
C VAL A 440 22.10 7.90 3.36
N VAL A 441 22.63 6.91 2.64
CA VAL A 441 22.02 6.35 1.44
C VAL A 441 21.14 5.16 1.82
N SER A 442 19.89 5.19 1.36
CA SER A 442 18.95 4.09 1.52
C SER A 442 19.31 2.86 0.66
N PRO A 443 18.75 1.68 0.98
CA PRO A 443 18.55 0.59 0.02
C PRO A 443 17.82 1.06 -1.24
N LEU A 444 17.89 0.23 -2.29
CA LEU A 444 17.21 0.50 -3.55
C LEU A 444 15.71 0.28 -3.42
N TYR A 445 14.95 1.35 -3.65
CA TYR A 445 13.51 1.33 -3.82
C TYR A 445 13.15 1.00 -5.27
N ASN A 446 12.10 0.19 -5.46
CA ASN A 446 11.55 -0.08 -6.79
C ASN A 446 10.49 0.96 -7.14
N ALA A 447 10.86 1.93 -7.99
CA ALA A 447 10.00 3.03 -8.40
C ALA A 447 9.02 2.66 -9.55
N GLY A 448 8.92 1.38 -9.91
CA GLY A 448 7.88 0.86 -10.79
C GLY A 448 8.32 0.56 -12.22
N PRO A 449 7.55 -0.28 -12.92
CA PRO A 449 7.93 -0.90 -14.20
C PRO A 449 7.49 -0.10 -15.44
N GLY A 450 6.88 1.06 -15.24
CA GLY A 450 6.14 1.76 -16.28
C GLY A 450 5.06 0.91 -16.95
N MET A 451 5.24 0.59 -18.24
CA MET A 451 4.25 -0.16 -19.05
C MET A 451 4.38 -1.68 -18.96
N ALA A 452 5.45 -2.21 -18.37
CA ALA A 452 5.53 -3.64 -18.15
C ALA A 452 4.52 -4.12 -17.08
N ILE A 453 4.14 -5.40 -17.20
CA ILE A 453 3.21 -6.08 -16.31
C ILE A 453 4.01 -6.76 -15.20
N ASP A 454 3.97 -6.21 -14.00
CA ASP A 454 4.74 -6.64 -12.82
C ASP A 454 3.88 -7.35 -11.76
N GLN A 455 2.65 -7.79 -12.08
CA GLN A 455 1.71 -8.35 -11.10
C GLN A 455 2.26 -9.55 -10.30
N THR A 456 3.13 -10.37 -10.92
CA THR A 456 3.65 -11.61 -10.31
C THR A 456 5.11 -11.53 -9.89
N SER A 457 5.89 -10.65 -10.51
CA SER A 457 7.32 -10.46 -10.23
C SER A 457 7.80 -9.13 -10.79
N VAL A 458 8.92 -8.63 -10.26
CA VAL A 458 9.66 -7.51 -10.88
C VAL A 458 10.08 -7.85 -12.31
N THR A 459 10.26 -6.81 -13.11
CA THR A 459 10.59 -6.85 -14.54
C THR A 459 11.93 -6.15 -14.80
N SER A 460 12.39 -6.17 -16.06
CA SER A 460 13.57 -5.40 -16.47
C SER A 460 13.31 -3.90 -16.65
N GLU A 461 12.05 -3.48 -16.72
CA GLU A 461 11.64 -2.07 -16.84
C GLU A 461 11.51 -1.38 -15.48
N ASP A 462 11.63 -2.13 -14.37
CA ASP A 462 11.54 -1.57 -13.02
C ASP A 462 12.63 -0.53 -12.76
N CYS A 463 12.19 0.69 -12.52
CA CYS A 463 13.03 1.82 -12.15
C CYS A 463 13.59 1.62 -10.74
N LYS A 464 14.85 1.98 -10.55
CA LYS A 464 15.55 1.84 -9.26
C LYS A 464 15.80 3.21 -8.69
N MET A 465 15.46 3.42 -7.43
CA MET A 465 15.67 4.69 -6.74
C MET A 465 16.47 4.49 -5.46
N ALA A 466 17.39 5.41 -5.15
CA ALA A 466 17.93 5.58 -3.81
C ALA A 466 17.61 6.98 -3.29
N VAL A 467 17.39 7.07 -1.98
CA VAL A 467 17.25 8.32 -1.24
C VAL A 467 18.52 8.54 -0.44
N ILE A 468 19.14 9.70 -0.59
CA ILE A 468 20.25 10.15 0.24
C ILE A 468 19.72 11.23 1.18
N SER A 469 19.84 11.01 2.49
CA SER A 469 19.40 11.96 3.53
C SER A 469 20.59 12.60 4.24
N ASN A 470 20.34 13.71 4.94
CA ASN A 470 21.36 14.49 5.65
C ASN A 470 22.48 14.99 4.72
N THR A 471 22.10 15.53 3.56
CA THR A 471 23.02 16.09 2.57
C THR A 471 22.65 17.54 2.21
N SER A 472 23.55 18.24 1.52
CA SER A 472 23.40 19.63 1.09
C SER A 472 23.34 19.79 -0.44
N VAL A 473 22.80 20.94 -0.90
CA VAL A 473 22.78 21.29 -2.32
C VAL A 473 24.18 21.45 -2.92
N ASP A 474 25.14 21.93 -2.12
CA ASP A 474 26.54 22.08 -2.55
C ASP A 474 27.16 20.71 -2.82
N THR A 475 27.00 19.77 -1.89
CA THR A 475 27.46 18.38 -2.07
C THR A 475 26.77 17.69 -3.24
N PHE A 476 25.46 17.90 -3.41
CA PHE A 476 24.73 17.40 -4.58
C PHE A 476 25.30 17.96 -5.89
N SER A 477 25.58 19.26 -5.95
CA SER A 477 26.12 19.90 -7.15
C SER A 477 27.52 19.38 -7.50
N ASP A 478 28.39 19.23 -6.49
CA ASP A 478 29.72 18.64 -6.66
C ASP A 478 29.64 17.17 -7.11
N TYR A 479 28.65 16.44 -6.62
CA TYR A 479 28.39 15.06 -7.03
C TYR A 479 27.95 14.97 -8.50
N ILE A 480 27.03 15.82 -8.95
CA ILE A 480 26.62 15.91 -10.36
C ILE A 480 27.84 16.19 -11.25
N GLN A 481 28.70 17.14 -10.87
CA GLN A 481 29.90 17.44 -11.63
C GLN A 481 30.88 16.25 -11.68
N SER A 482 30.96 15.47 -10.60
CA SER A 482 31.75 14.25 -10.54
C SER A 482 31.23 13.17 -11.49
N LEU A 483 29.90 12.98 -11.57
CA LEU A 483 29.28 12.08 -12.55
C LEU A 483 29.57 12.52 -13.99
N ILE A 484 29.43 13.81 -14.30
CA ILE A 484 29.71 14.36 -15.64
C ILE A 484 31.18 14.12 -16.03
N ASN A 485 32.10 14.35 -15.09
CA ASN A 485 33.53 14.09 -15.30
C ASN A 485 33.84 12.60 -15.54
N ASN A 486 32.93 11.70 -15.17
CA ASN A 486 33.04 10.25 -15.32
C ASN A 486 32.12 9.69 -16.43
N GLY A 487 31.77 10.52 -17.42
CA GLY A 487 31.14 10.06 -18.66
C GLY A 487 29.61 10.12 -18.69
N PHE A 488 28.97 10.66 -17.65
CA PHE A 488 27.55 11.03 -17.72
C PHE A 488 27.38 12.29 -18.57
N VAL A 489 26.33 12.32 -19.38
CA VAL A 489 25.94 13.45 -20.21
C VAL A 489 24.69 14.08 -19.60
N GLN A 490 24.81 15.33 -19.14
CA GLN A 490 23.64 16.10 -18.70
C GLN A 490 22.80 16.49 -19.92
N THR A 491 21.53 16.05 -19.95
CA THR A 491 20.59 16.39 -21.02
C THR A 491 19.69 17.56 -20.63
N SER A 492 19.28 17.66 -19.37
CA SER A 492 18.50 18.78 -18.86
C SER A 492 18.85 19.13 -17.42
N THR A 493 18.57 20.38 -17.04
CA THR A 493 18.60 20.85 -15.65
C THR A 493 17.52 21.91 -15.45
N SER A 494 16.89 21.90 -14.29
CA SER A 494 15.89 22.87 -13.89
C SER A 494 16.00 23.17 -12.40
N SER A 495 15.35 24.24 -11.96
CA SER A 495 15.21 24.58 -10.56
C SER A 495 13.83 25.16 -10.31
N LEU A 496 13.18 24.73 -9.25
CA LEU A 496 11.92 25.28 -8.76
C LEU A 496 12.10 25.64 -7.30
N GLU A 497 12.07 26.94 -7.02
CA GLU A 497 12.46 27.51 -5.72
C GLU A 497 13.88 27.04 -5.32
N ASP A 498 14.03 26.43 -4.14
CA ASP A 498 15.32 25.95 -3.63
C ASP A 498 15.64 24.50 -4.05
N ASN A 499 14.79 23.88 -4.88
CA ASN A 499 14.96 22.51 -5.36
C ASN A 499 15.63 22.50 -6.73
N VAL A 500 16.55 21.55 -6.96
CA VAL A 500 17.36 21.47 -8.19
C VAL A 500 17.25 20.08 -8.80
N PHE A 501 17.01 20.02 -10.10
CA PHE A 501 16.73 18.79 -10.83
C PHE A 501 17.68 18.62 -12.03
N TYR A 502 18.08 17.39 -12.29
CA TYR A 502 18.96 17.01 -13.39
C TYR A 502 18.46 15.75 -14.08
N THR A 503 18.56 15.74 -15.41
CA THR A 503 18.51 14.51 -16.21
C THR A 503 19.89 14.24 -16.78
N LEU A 504 20.42 13.05 -16.49
CA LEU A 504 21.69 12.58 -17.00
C LEU A 504 21.47 11.31 -17.83
N VAL A 505 22.30 11.12 -18.85
CA VAL A 505 22.36 9.88 -19.64
C VAL A 505 23.76 9.32 -19.56
N ASN A 506 23.88 8.02 -19.32
CA ASN A 506 25.13 7.29 -19.43
C ASN A 506 24.87 5.98 -20.18
N GLU A 507 25.65 5.74 -21.23
CA GLU A 507 25.41 4.65 -22.18
C GLU A 507 24.00 4.70 -22.79
N ASP A 508 23.15 3.72 -22.47
CA ASP A 508 21.76 3.58 -22.92
C ASP A 508 20.74 3.78 -21.78
N LYS A 509 21.18 4.33 -20.64
CA LYS A 509 20.36 4.52 -19.43
C LYS A 509 20.10 5.99 -19.13
N ILE A 510 18.88 6.25 -18.66
CA ILE A 510 18.41 7.58 -18.25
C ILE A 510 18.42 7.63 -16.71
N TYR A 511 18.90 8.73 -16.17
CA TYR A 511 18.97 8.97 -14.74
C TYR A 511 18.34 10.32 -14.39
N TYR A 512 17.42 10.32 -13.43
CA TYR A 512 16.83 11.52 -12.87
C TYR A 512 17.33 11.72 -11.46
N LEU A 513 17.92 12.87 -11.20
CA LEU A 513 18.51 13.19 -9.92
C LEU A 513 18.00 14.55 -9.47
N TYR A 514 17.55 14.63 -8.22
CA TYR A 514 17.11 15.92 -7.68
C TYR A 514 17.35 16.05 -6.20
N TYR A 515 17.58 17.30 -5.79
CA TYR A 515 17.72 17.72 -4.41
C TYR A 515 16.48 18.47 -3.95
N THR A 516 15.91 18.03 -2.83
CA THR A 516 14.80 18.68 -2.14
C THR A 516 15.32 19.40 -0.90
N SER A 517 15.30 20.73 -0.91
CA SER A 517 15.93 21.58 0.12
C SER A 517 15.27 21.39 1.49
N SER A 518 13.94 21.42 1.55
CA SER A 518 13.17 21.29 2.79
C SER A 518 13.36 19.96 3.51
N LYS A 519 13.75 18.91 2.77
CA LYS A 519 14.02 17.57 3.31
C LYS A 519 15.53 17.31 3.51
N SER A 520 16.41 18.17 2.98
CA SER A 520 17.86 17.93 2.91
C SER A 520 18.17 16.53 2.33
N GLN A 521 17.49 16.22 1.21
CA GLN A 521 17.50 14.89 0.59
C GLN A 521 17.82 14.98 -0.91
N VAL A 522 18.53 13.97 -1.41
CA VAL A 522 18.69 13.71 -2.85
C VAL A 522 17.96 12.42 -3.21
N ARG A 523 17.30 12.41 -4.36
CA ARG A 523 16.84 11.19 -5.02
C ARG A 523 17.68 10.93 -6.25
N ILE A 524 18.09 9.68 -6.42
CA ILE A 524 18.78 9.18 -7.62
C ILE A 524 17.93 8.07 -8.18
N ILE A 525 17.37 8.28 -9.37
CA ILE A 525 16.47 7.35 -10.04
C ILE A 525 17.14 6.91 -11.34
N GLN A 526 17.36 5.61 -11.50
CA GLN A 526 17.63 5.00 -12.79
C GLN A 526 16.29 4.64 -13.41
N ASP A 527 15.94 5.36 -14.45
CA ASP A 527 14.72 5.11 -15.21
C ASP A 527 14.99 4.02 -16.25
N ASN A 528 14.41 2.84 -16.00
CA ASN A 528 14.44 1.71 -16.91
C ASN A 528 13.15 1.59 -17.73
N ALA A 529 12.15 2.42 -17.44
CA ALA A 529 10.83 2.34 -18.02
C ALA A 529 10.70 3.29 -19.23
N SER A 530 11.21 4.52 -19.13
CA SER A 530 11.17 5.47 -20.24
C SER A 530 11.90 4.97 -21.48
N ARG A 531 11.25 5.13 -22.64
CA ARG A 531 11.81 4.80 -23.96
C ARG A 531 12.44 6.01 -24.65
N ASN A 532 12.11 7.21 -24.20
CA ASN A 532 12.52 8.48 -24.76
C ASN A 532 12.75 9.50 -23.64
N LEU A 533 13.58 10.53 -23.91
CA LEU A 533 13.71 11.67 -23.00
C LEU A 533 12.46 12.55 -23.04
N VAL A 534 12.13 13.20 -21.92
CA VAL A 534 10.97 14.10 -21.82
C VAL A 534 11.03 15.26 -22.83
N ASP A 535 12.22 15.80 -23.09
CA ASP A 535 12.45 16.87 -24.07
C ASP A 535 12.14 16.42 -25.52
N GLU A 536 12.06 15.12 -25.80
CA GLU A 536 11.63 14.62 -27.12
C GLU A 536 10.11 14.75 -27.34
N LEU A 537 9.35 15.13 -26.31
CA LEU A 537 7.96 15.55 -26.46
C LEU A 537 7.86 16.96 -27.06
N ASP A 538 8.88 17.81 -26.88
CA ASP A 538 8.78 19.23 -27.20
C ASP A 538 8.36 19.47 -28.67
N ALA A 539 7.23 20.15 -28.82
CA ALA A 539 6.66 20.44 -30.13
C ALA A 539 6.41 21.94 -30.30
N THR A 540 7.20 22.56 -31.18
CA THR A 540 6.98 23.96 -31.59
C THR A 540 5.59 24.15 -32.21
N VAL A 541 5.00 25.35 -32.01
CA VAL A 541 3.67 25.71 -32.53
C VAL A 541 3.67 25.64 -34.06
N GLN A 542 2.82 24.79 -34.63
CA GLN A 542 2.64 24.65 -36.08
C GLN A 542 1.23 25.01 -36.57
N GLY A 543 0.23 24.94 -35.69
CA GLY A 543 -1.16 25.23 -36.03
C GLY A 543 -1.61 26.67 -35.73
N THR A 544 -2.77 27.02 -36.26
CA THR A 544 -3.41 28.34 -36.07
C THR A 544 -4.75 28.26 -35.33
N GLY A 545 -5.14 27.07 -34.86
CA GLY A 545 -6.34 26.89 -34.05
C GLY A 545 -6.16 27.46 -32.65
N ASP A 546 -7.28 27.60 -31.94
CA ASP A 546 -7.27 27.98 -30.52
C ASP A 546 -6.97 26.75 -29.64
N THR A 547 -6.26 26.98 -28.54
CA THR A 547 -6.09 25.96 -27.49
C THR A 547 -7.32 25.97 -26.60
N GLU A 548 -7.96 24.82 -26.47
CA GLU A 548 -9.22 24.66 -25.73
C GLU A 548 -9.05 23.52 -24.71
N PHE A 549 -9.47 23.75 -23.46
CA PHE A 549 -9.42 22.75 -22.39
C PHE A 549 -10.84 22.29 -22.07
N TYR A 550 -11.03 20.99 -21.92
CA TYR A 550 -12.33 20.39 -21.68
C TYR A 550 -12.30 19.51 -20.44
N LEU A 551 -13.22 19.77 -19.52
CA LEU A 551 -13.64 18.78 -18.52
C LEU A 551 -14.75 17.97 -19.17
N TYR A 552 -14.39 16.80 -19.71
CA TYR A 552 -15.29 16.00 -20.52
C TYR A 552 -16.34 15.31 -19.65
N SER A 553 -17.59 15.36 -20.11
CA SER A 553 -18.73 14.80 -19.39
C SER A 553 -18.74 13.27 -19.42
N LEU A 554 -18.34 12.67 -18.30
CA LEU A 554 -18.50 11.24 -18.03
C LEU A 554 -19.90 10.95 -17.48
N ASP A 555 -20.36 9.72 -17.63
CA ASP A 555 -21.67 9.29 -17.11
C ASP A 555 -21.63 9.01 -15.61
N HIS A 556 -21.98 10.03 -14.83
CA HIS A 556 -22.06 9.96 -13.37
C HIS A 556 -23.47 9.68 -12.87
N THR A 557 -24.43 9.42 -13.75
CA THR A 557 -25.75 9.05 -13.25
C THR A 557 -25.68 7.74 -12.49
N HIS A 558 -26.66 7.58 -11.61
CA HIS A 558 -26.93 6.34 -10.93
C HIS A 558 -26.94 5.24 -11.98
N GLY A 559 -25.85 4.48 -12.08
CA GLY A 559 -25.55 3.59 -13.21
C GLY A 559 -26.83 2.92 -13.62
N GLU A 560 -27.27 3.22 -14.84
CA GLU A 560 -28.59 2.96 -15.42
C GLU A 560 -29.38 1.80 -14.76
N GLY A 561 -29.96 2.06 -13.58
CA GLY A 561 -30.46 0.99 -12.71
C GLY A 561 -30.55 1.39 -11.23
N GLN A 562 -31.63 2.06 -10.84
CA GLN A 562 -31.98 2.17 -9.42
C GLN A 562 -32.42 0.81 -8.85
N THR A 563 -31.51 0.14 -8.14
CA THR A 563 -31.82 -0.93 -7.20
C THR A 563 -31.28 -0.56 -5.82
N SER A 564 -32.18 -0.12 -4.95
CA SER A 564 -31.99 0.27 -3.53
C SER A 564 -30.82 1.19 -3.16
N LYS A 565 -31.00 1.89 -2.05
CA LYS A 565 -30.10 2.92 -1.52
C LYS A 565 -28.82 2.34 -0.89
N VAL A 566 -28.41 1.14 -1.28
CA VAL A 566 -27.29 0.40 -0.74
C VAL A 566 -26.74 -0.55 -1.81
N ASP A 567 -25.56 -0.21 -2.31
CA ASP A 567 -24.54 -1.12 -2.82
C ASP A 567 -24.41 -1.44 -4.33
N TYR A 568 -24.90 -0.64 -5.30
CA TYR A 568 -24.23 -0.75 -6.62
C TYR A 568 -24.08 0.44 -7.56
N TRP A 569 -24.90 1.50 -7.60
CA TRP A 569 -24.61 2.59 -8.57
C TRP A 569 -25.06 4.00 -8.18
N GLU A 570 -24.27 4.68 -7.35
CA GLU A 570 -23.86 6.07 -7.64
C GLU A 570 -22.39 5.92 -8.08
N ILE A 571 -22.06 6.31 -9.32
CA ILE A 571 -20.65 6.47 -9.70
C ILE A 571 -20.33 7.89 -9.32
N ASP A 572 -19.55 8.05 -8.26
CA ASP A 572 -19.09 9.32 -7.74
C ASP A 572 -17.63 9.60 -8.10
N CYS A 573 -17.06 8.81 -9.01
CA CYS A 573 -15.65 8.89 -9.39
C CYS A 573 -15.42 8.67 -10.88
N GLY A 574 -14.40 9.32 -11.44
CA GLY A 574 -13.99 9.19 -12.83
C GLY A 574 -13.46 10.49 -13.39
N ALA A 575 -12.26 10.47 -13.95
CA ALA A 575 -11.63 11.65 -14.52
C ALA A 575 -11.31 11.48 -16.01
N LEU A 576 -11.75 12.44 -16.83
CA LEU A 576 -11.33 12.57 -18.23
C LEU A 576 -11.28 14.04 -18.63
N LEU A 577 -10.08 14.53 -18.90
CA LEU A 577 -9.87 15.90 -19.39
C LEU A 577 -9.18 15.87 -20.76
N ILE A 578 -9.51 16.84 -21.61
CA ILE A 578 -9.01 16.90 -22.98
C ILE A 578 -8.51 18.31 -23.27
N ILE A 579 -7.28 18.43 -23.76
CA ILE A 579 -6.73 19.67 -24.28
C ILE A 579 -6.61 19.54 -25.79
N LYS A 580 -7.34 20.36 -26.53
CA LYS A 580 -7.11 20.53 -27.95
C LYS A 580 -6.00 21.53 -28.15
N LEU A 581 -4.98 21.11 -28.90
CA LEU A 581 -3.80 21.89 -29.22
C LEU A 581 -3.99 22.71 -30.50
N LYS A 582 -3.12 23.69 -30.75
CA LYS A 582 -3.25 24.65 -31.86
C LYS A 582 -3.25 24.01 -33.26
N ASP A 583 -2.65 22.83 -33.41
CA ASP A 583 -2.63 22.04 -34.64
C ASP A 583 -3.82 21.07 -34.75
N ASN A 584 -4.83 21.21 -33.89
CA ASN A 584 -6.00 20.34 -33.75
C ASN A 584 -5.66 18.90 -33.32
N SER A 585 -4.45 18.65 -32.81
CA SER A 585 -4.15 17.41 -32.09
C SER A 585 -4.60 17.49 -30.64
N LEU A 586 -4.62 16.36 -29.93
CA LEU A 586 -5.16 16.24 -28.58
C LEU A 586 -4.08 15.85 -27.56
N PHE A 587 -4.20 16.38 -26.36
CA PHE A 587 -3.59 15.87 -25.14
C PHE A 587 -4.70 15.41 -24.20
N ILE A 588 -4.66 14.15 -23.78
CA ILE A 588 -5.73 13.54 -22.97
C ILE A 588 -5.18 13.25 -21.58
N VAL A 589 -5.97 13.55 -20.55
CA VAL A 589 -5.69 13.27 -19.14
C VAL A 589 -6.68 12.26 -18.63
N ASP A 590 -6.16 11.15 -18.08
CA ASP A 590 -6.92 10.03 -17.55
C ASP A 590 -7.93 9.49 -18.59
N SER A 591 -8.97 8.78 -18.17
CA SER A 591 -9.91 8.13 -19.09
C SER A 591 -11.30 7.85 -18.50
N GLY A 592 -11.46 7.77 -17.18
CA GLY A 592 -12.72 7.41 -16.55
C GLY A 592 -12.81 5.92 -16.21
N HIS A 593 -13.89 5.60 -15.51
CA HIS A 593 -14.13 4.32 -14.85
C HIS A 593 -14.80 3.28 -15.78
N GLU A 594 -14.67 2.01 -15.45
CA GLU A 594 -15.32 0.87 -16.15
C GLU A 594 -16.82 1.06 -16.33
N ARG A 595 -17.42 1.76 -15.38
CA ARG A 595 -18.83 2.03 -15.26
C ARG A 595 -19.31 3.16 -16.19
N GLN A 596 -18.41 4.06 -16.55
CA GLN A 596 -18.62 5.16 -17.51
C GLN A 596 -18.27 4.74 -18.95
N SER A 597 -17.82 3.49 -19.15
CA SER A 597 -17.23 3.00 -20.40
C SER A 597 -18.23 2.27 -21.31
N SER A 598 -19.52 2.65 -21.31
CA SER A 598 -20.52 2.00 -22.17
C SER A 598 -20.22 2.22 -23.66
N ASN A 599 -20.69 1.33 -24.54
CA ASN A 599 -20.50 1.49 -25.98
C ASN A 599 -20.96 2.86 -26.51
N ALA A 600 -22.03 3.41 -25.95
CA ALA A 600 -22.54 4.73 -26.28
C ALA A 600 -21.62 5.86 -25.77
N ALA A 601 -21.03 5.72 -24.59
CA ALA A 601 -20.06 6.66 -24.06
C ALA A 601 -18.77 6.71 -24.90
N LEU A 602 -18.26 5.54 -25.31
CA LEU A 602 -17.09 5.44 -26.20
C LEU A 602 -17.37 6.09 -27.57
N GLU A 603 -18.55 5.86 -28.14
CA GLU A 603 -19.01 6.50 -29.38
C GLU A 603 -19.16 8.03 -29.20
N GLY A 604 -19.70 8.45 -28.05
CA GLY A 604 -19.83 9.85 -27.65
C GLY A 604 -18.48 10.56 -27.59
N LEU A 605 -17.49 9.97 -26.92
CA LEU A 605 -16.15 10.51 -26.84
C LEU A 605 -15.52 10.64 -28.22
N MET A 606 -15.59 9.60 -29.05
CA MET A 606 -15.02 9.64 -30.40
C MET A 606 -15.67 10.73 -31.27
N ASN A 607 -17.00 10.87 -31.20
CA ASN A 607 -17.72 11.93 -31.90
C ASN A 607 -17.32 13.32 -31.39
N PHE A 608 -17.15 13.48 -30.08
CA PHE A 608 -16.67 14.71 -29.49
C PHE A 608 -15.26 15.07 -29.95
N MET A 609 -14.35 14.09 -30.02
CA MET A 609 -12.99 14.27 -30.55
C MET A 609 -13.02 14.73 -32.02
N TYR A 610 -13.88 14.15 -32.88
CA TYR A 610 -14.08 14.67 -34.25
C TYR A 610 -14.61 16.11 -34.26
N GLN A 611 -15.60 16.41 -33.41
CA GLN A 611 -16.19 17.75 -33.31
C GLN A 611 -15.15 18.81 -32.96
N ILE A 612 -14.38 18.60 -31.89
CA ILE A 612 -13.43 19.63 -31.41
C ILE A 612 -12.22 19.76 -32.34
N THR A 613 -11.76 18.67 -32.95
CA THR A 613 -10.62 18.70 -33.89
C THR A 613 -11.01 19.18 -35.29
N GLY A 614 -12.30 19.14 -35.63
CA GLY A 614 -12.82 19.45 -36.96
C GLY A 614 -12.49 18.40 -38.03
N GLN A 615 -12.08 17.19 -37.60
CA GLN A 615 -11.75 16.08 -38.49
C GLN A 615 -13.03 15.37 -38.98
N GLU A 616 -12.98 14.79 -40.18
CA GLU A 616 -14.12 14.04 -40.72
C GLU A 616 -14.32 12.71 -39.98
N ASN A 617 -15.55 12.29 -39.72
CA ASN A 617 -15.82 11.00 -39.08
C ASN A 617 -15.17 9.84 -39.86
N GLY A 618 -14.44 8.99 -39.13
CA GLY A 618 -13.68 7.87 -39.69
C GLY A 618 -12.26 8.23 -40.13
N SER A 619 -11.87 9.52 -40.05
CA SER A 619 -10.49 9.93 -40.28
C SER A 619 -9.62 9.75 -39.03
N LEU A 620 -8.31 9.86 -39.20
CA LEU A 620 -7.35 9.65 -38.12
C LEU A 620 -7.36 10.83 -37.13
N ILE A 621 -7.51 10.54 -35.84
CA ILE A 621 -7.31 11.53 -34.77
C ILE A 621 -5.88 11.41 -34.24
N ASN A 622 -5.20 12.54 -34.11
CA ASN A 622 -3.85 12.62 -33.55
C ASN A 622 -3.91 12.98 -32.05
N ILE A 623 -3.39 12.09 -31.22
CA ILE A 623 -3.19 12.28 -29.78
C ILE A 623 -1.68 12.41 -29.55
N ARG A 624 -1.22 13.61 -29.18
CA ARG A 624 0.20 13.90 -28.93
C ARG A 624 0.70 13.18 -27.69
N ALA A 625 -0.10 13.22 -26.63
CA ALA A 625 0.17 12.44 -25.44
C ALA A 625 -1.12 12.08 -24.73
N TRP A 626 -1.13 10.89 -24.14
CA TRP A 626 -2.13 10.45 -23.19
C TRP A 626 -1.45 10.30 -21.82
N PHE A 627 -1.81 11.17 -20.88
CA PHE A 627 -1.27 11.20 -19.53
C PHE A 627 -2.22 10.52 -18.56
N PHE A 628 -1.69 9.68 -17.67
CA PHE A 628 -2.44 9.10 -16.56
C PHE A 628 -1.82 9.52 -15.23
N SER A 629 -2.64 10.09 -14.36
CA SER A 629 -2.22 10.66 -13.07
C SER A 629 -1.75 9.58 -12.10
N HIS A 630 -2.51 8.49 -11.97
CA HIS A 630 -2.19 7.30 -11.18
C HIS A 630 -2.98 6.08 -11.69
N ALA A 631 -2.74 4.91 -11.09
CA ALA A 631 -3.18 3.62 -11.59
C ALA A 631 -4.46 3.07 -10.91
N HIS A 632 -5.41 3.96 -10.61
CA HIS A 632 -6.77 3.55 -10.23
C HIS A 632 -7.67 3.38 -11.45
N GLY A 633 -8.63 2.45 -11.34
CA GLY A 633 -9.55 2.08 -12.41
C GLY A 633 -10.35 3.25 -12.97
N ASP A 634 -10.74 4.22 -12.14
CA ASP A 634 -11.50 5.41 -12.52
C ASP A 634 -10.68 6.47 -13.27
N HIS A 635 -9.36 6.27 -13.34
CA HIS A 635 -8.44 7.09 -14.12
C HIS A 635 -7.97 6.39 -15.39
N VAL A 636 -7.88 5.06 -15.40
CA VAL A 636 -7.22 4.32 -16.50
C VAL A 636 -8.14 3.40 -17.31
N TYR A 637 -9.27 2.97 -16.76
CA TYR A 637 -9.99 1.82 -17.32
C TYR A 637 -10.55 2.09 -18.70
N MET A 638 -11.23 3.21 -18.93
CA MET A 638 -11.94 3.45 -20.20
C MET A 638 -10.99 3.45 -21.41
N SER A 639 -9.71 3.73 -21.20
CA SER A 639 -8.70 3.64 -22.26
C SER A 639 -8.63 2.23 -22.88
N TYR A 640 -8.79 1.16 -22.11
CA TYR A 640 -8.77 -0.22 -22.63
C TYR A 640 -9.84 -0.46 -23.71
N PRO A 641 -11.16 -0.40 -23.41
CA PRO A 641 -12.18 -0.68 -24.42
C PRO A 641 -12.21 0.39 -25.51
N PHE A 642 -11.77 1.62 -25.23
CA PHE A 642 -11.65 2.67 -26.25
C PHE A 642 -10.59 2.33 -27.29
N LEU A 643 -9.39 1.89 -26.85
CA LEU A 643 -8.32 1.48 -27.75
C LEU A 643 -8.65 0.18 -28.49
N GLU A 644 -9.27 -0.79 -27.82
CA GLU A 644 -9.74 -2.02 -28.47
C GLU A 644 -10.66 -1.69 -29.66
N LYS A 645 -11.60 -0.75 -29.47
CA LYS A 645 -12.57 -0.34 -30.50
C LYS A 645 -11.97 0.56 -31.59
N TYR A 646 -11.09 1.51 -31.24
CA TYR A 646 -10.72 2.62 -32.13
C TYR A 646 -9.24 2.71 -32.51
N HIS A 647 -8.37 1.77 -32.11
CA HIS A 647 -6.93 1.83 -32.43
C HIS A 647 -6.60 2.08 -33.91
N ASN A 648 -7.42 1.60 -34.85
CA ASN A 648 -7.19 1.77 -36.30
C ASN A 648 -7.36 3.21 -36.82
N ILE A 649 -8.00 4.08 -36.05
CA ILE A 649 -8.28 5.47 -36.41
C ILE A 649 -7.70 6.47 -35.39
N LEU A 650 -6.89 5.98 -34.46
CA LEU A 650 -6.19 6.78 -33.46
C LEU A 650 -4.69 6.68 -33.70
N ASN A 651 -4.02 7.82 -33.81
CA ASN A 651 -2.57 7.92 -33.78
C ASN A 651 -2.13 8.50 -32.44
N ILE A 652 -1.54 7.66 -31.59
CA ILE A 652 -1.04 8.04 -30.27
C ILE A 652 0.48 8.12 -30.34
N GLU A 653 1.01 9.33 -30.19
CA GLU A 653 2.45 9.57 -30.27
C GLU A 653 3.15 9.21 -28.95
N SER A 654 2.52 9.44 -27.81
CA SER A 654 3.14 9.25 -26.49
C SER A 654 2.15 8.86 -25.38
N VAL A 655 2.66 8.15 -24.38
CA VAL A 655 1.94 7.79 -23.14
C VAL A 655 2.80 8.20 -21.96
N LEU A 656 2.22 8.92 -21.00
CA LEU A 656 2.92 9.52 -19.88
C LEU A 656 2.32 9.00 -18.57
N THR A 657 3.13 8.43 -17.69
CA THR A 657 2.68 7.97 -16.35
C THR A 657 3.79 8.09 -15.32
N ASN A 658 3.49 8.01 -14.02
CA ASN A 658 4.50 7.63 -13.02
C ASN A 658 3.88 6.66 -12.00
N PHE A 659 3.72 5.40 -12.41
CA PHE A 659 3.18 4.36 -11.54
C PHE A 659 4.28 3.74 -10.66
N PRO A 660 4.05 3.53 -9.35
CA PRO A 660 4.94 2.77 -8.47
C PRO A 660 4.95 1.29 -8.83
N SER A 661 5.89 0.50 -8.31
CA SER A 661 5.88 -0.95 -8.50
C SER A 661 4.71 -1.60 -7.75
N TYR A 662 4.08 -2.62 -8.34
CA TYR A 662 3.07 -3.43 -7.68
C TYR A 662 3.56 -3.98 -6.33
N GLN A 663 4.85 -4.28 -6.22
CA GLN A 663 5.53 -4.85 -5.05
C GLN A 663 5.74 -3.82 -3.94
N THR A 664 5.60 -2.54 -4.25
CA THR A 664 5.72 -1.43 -3.29
C THR A 664 4.37 -0.85 -2.87
N MET A 665 3.27 -1.48 -3.33
CA MET A 665 1.89 -1.10 -3.03
C MET A 665 1.24 -2.17 -2.14
N ASN A 666 0.67 -1.77 -1.01
CA ASN A 666 -0.09 -2.69 -0.13
C ASN A 666 -1.34 -3.26 -0.83
N SER A 667 -2.01 -2.46 -1.64
CA SER A 667 -3.26 -2.82 -2.33
C SER A 667 -3.03 -3.52 -3.67
N GLY A 668 -1.82 -3.47 -4.23
CA GLY A 668 -1.60 -3.74 -5.66
C GLY A 668 -2.30 -2.72 -6.57
N TYR A 669 -2.37 -3.02 -7.87
CA TYR A 669 -3.14 -2.23 -8.85
C TYR A 669 -4.56 -2.79 -9.05
N ASP A 670 -5.46 -1.92 -9.50
CA ASP A 670 -6.74 -2.33 -10.05
C ASP A 670 -6.58 -3.15 -11.34
N SER A 671 -7.53 -4.05 -11.59
CA SER A 671 -7.56 -4.89 -12.80
C SER A 671 -7.53 -4.04 -14.09
N GLY A 672 -8.19 -2.87 -14.08
CA GLY A 672 -8.22 -1.91 -15.18
C GLY A 672 -6.83 -1.42 -15.62
N THR A 673 -5.90 -1.27 -14.69
CA THR A 673 -4.53 -0.83 -14.98
C THR A 673 -3.79 -1.84 -15.84
N PHE A 674 -3.96 -3.13 -15.57
CA PHE A 674 -3.33 -4.17 -16.38
C PHE A 674 -3.92 -4.21 -17.79
N LEU A 675 -5.25 -4.08 -17.92
CA LEU A 675 -5.93 -4.00 -19.22
C LEU A 675 -5.48 -2.78 -20.03
N MET A 676 -5.31 -1.62 -19.38
CA MET A 676 -4.75 -0.42 -20.00
C MET A 676 -3.33 -0.67 -20.52
N LYS A 677 -2.43 -1.19 -19.66
CA LYS A 677 -1.05 -1.51 -20.04
C LYS A 677 -0.99 -2.50 -21.20
N GLU A 678 -1.78 -3.57 -21.16
CA GLU A 678 -1.88 -4.57 -22.23
C GLU A 678 -2.35 -3.96 -23.55
N SER A 679 -3.34 -3.06 -23.50
CA SER A 679 -3.87 -2.37 -24.69
C SER A 679 -2.83 -1.52 -25.38
N PHE A 680 -2.10 -0.69 -24.62
CA PHE A 680 -1.03 0.13 -25.18
C PHE A 680 0.13 -0.72 -25.71
N ASN A 681 0.53 -1.76 -24.98
CA ASN A 681 1.58 -2.67 -25.45
C ASN A 681 1.17 -3.45 -26.71
N THR A 682 -0.12 -3.76 -26.87
CA THR A 682 -0.65 -4.49 -28.03
C THR A 682 -0.80 -3.58 -29.26
N TYR A 683 -1.46 -2.43 -29.10
CA TYR A 683 -1.84 -1.58 -30.23
C TYR A 683 -0.80 -0.48 -30.54
N TYR A 684 -0.03 -0.05 -29.54
CA TYR A 684 0.95 1.04 -29.64
C TYR A 684 2.35 0.66 -29.08
N PRO A 685 2.93 -0.49 -29.46
CA PRO A 685 4.22 -0.95 -28.91
C PRO A 685 5.39 0.00 -29.18
N ASN A 686 5.25 0.89 -30.18
CA ASN A 686 6.29 1.85 -30.58
C ASN A 686 5.97 3.30 -30.19
N CYS A 687 4.90 3.56 -29.43
CA CYS A 687 4.68 4.92 -28.92
C CYS A 687 5.80 5.29 -27.93
N LYS A 688 6.07 6.59 -27.82
CA LYS A 688 7.02 7.08 -26.82
C LYS A 688 6.37 6.89 -25.44
N TYR A 689 6.94 6.00 -24.64
CA TYR A 689 6.53 5.88 -23.25
C TYR A 689 7.53 6.65 -22.38
N ILE A 690 7.01 7.51 -21.50
CA ILE A 690 7.82 8.37 -20.63
C ILE A 690 7.27 8.29 -19.21
N LYS A 691 8.14 7.88 -18.29
CA LYS A 691 7.91 8.00 -16.86
C LYS A 691 8.20 9.44 -16.44
N LEU A 692 7.17 10.17 -16.03
CA LEU A 692 7.32 11.58 -15.63
C LEU A 692 7.95 11.66 -14.25
N HIS A 693 8.91 12.54 -14.02
CA HIS A 693 9.58 12.73 -12.72
C HIS A 693 9.46 14.17 -12.25
N THR A 694 9.42 14.38 -10.93
CA THR A 694 9.33 15.70 -10.31
C THR A 694 10.43 16.65 -10.82
N GLY A 695 10.05 17.88 -11.15
CA GLY A 695 10.91 18.92 -11.70
C GLY A 695 11.13 18.87 -13.22
N GLN A 696 10.61 17.85 -13.90
CA GLN A 696 10.55 17.84 -15.36
C GLN A 696 9.55 18.87 -15.89
N HIS A 697 9.82 19.37 -17.09
CA HIS A 697 8.89 20.20 -17.85
C HIS A 697 8.95 19.86 -19.34
N PHE A 698 7.87 20.11 -20.06
CA PHE A 698 7.82 19.97 -21.52
C PHE A 698 6.73 20.85 -22.12
N SER A 699 6.77 21.03 -23.44
CA SER A 699 5.84 21.88 -24.17
C SER A 699 5.24 21.21 -25.41
N LEU A 700 3.92 21.32 -25.58
CA LEU A 700 3.21 20.81 -26.75
C LEU A 700 2.41 21.93 -27.39
N GLN A 701 2.79 22.35 -28.60
CA GLN A 701 2.06 23.33 -29.41
C GLN A 701 1.75 24.63 -28.64
N GLY A 702 2.67 25.08 -27.79
CA GLY A 702 2.55 26.31 -27.00
C GLY A 702 1.85 26.16 -25.65
N VAL A 703 1.51 24.93 -25.25
CA VAL A 703 1.08 24.59 -23.88
C VAL A 703 2.28 24.04 -23.12
N TRP A 704 2.52 24.54 -21.91
CA TRP A 704 3.61 24.08 -21.04
C TRP A 704 3.07 23.19 -19.92
N PHE A 705 3.83 22.18 -19.55
CA PHE A 705 3.51 21.21 -18.51
C PHE A 705 4.70 21.12 -17.56
N ASP A 706 4.47 21.40 -16.28
CA ASP A 706 5.45 21.26 -15.20
C ASP A 706 5.02 20.11 -14.27
N VAL A 707 5.93 19.15 -14.04
CA VAL A 707 5.70 18.02 -13.13
C VAL A 707 6.12 18.43 -11.72
N LEU A 708 5.16 18.66 -10.83
CA LEU A 708 5.43 19.21 -9.50
C LEU A 708 5.61 18.14 -8.41
N HIS A 709 5.01 16.96 -8.58
CA HIS A 709 5.09 15.85 -7.62
C HIS A 709 4.85 14.51 -8.30
N THR A 710 5.53 13.48 -7.81
CA THR A 710 5.29 12.06 -8.13
C THR A 710 5.34 11.24 -6.84
N HIS A 711 4.89 9.98 -6.89
CA HIS A 711 4.95 9.07 -5.74
C HIS A 711 6.36 8.91 -5.13
N GLU A 712 7.40 9.17 -5.92
CA GLU A 712 8.81 9.07 -5.51
C GLU A 712 9.16 10.07 -4.41
N ASP A 713 8.50 11.23 -4.37
CA ASP A 713 8.69 12.26 -3.34
C ASP A 713 8.22 11.79 -1.94
N GLY A 714 7.24 10.88 -1.91
CA GLY A 714 6.68 10.28 -0.70
C GLY A 714 7.52 9.14 -0.11
N VAL A 715 8.55 8.67 -0.82
CA VAL A 715 9.44 7.61 -0.32
C VAL A 715 10.31 8.15 0.82
N SER A 716 10.36 7.40 1.92
CA SER A 716 11.06 7.79 3.15
C SER A 716 12.58 7.74 2.98
N SER A 717 13.31 8.38 3.89
CA SER A 717 14.78 8.33 3.92
C SER A 717 15.34 6.92 4.13
N ALA A 718 14.52 5.97 4.57
CA ALA A 718 14.90 4.57 4.70
C ALA A 718 14.84 3.80 3.36
N GLY A 719 14.21 4.36 2.31
CA GLY A 719 14.11 3.71 0.98
C GLY A 719 13.25 2.45 0.92
N GLU A 720 12.45 2.18 1.94
CA GLU A 720 11.66 0.94 2.08
C GLU A 720 10.14 1.23 2.24
N THR A 721 9.65 2.34 1.69
CA THR A 721 8.24 2.73 1.85
C THR A 721 7.29 1.75 1.16
N MET A 722 6.42 1.12 1.94
CA MET A 722 5.23 0.44 1.42
C MET A 722 4.08 1.44 1.35
N ILE A 723 3.61 1.74 0.15
CA ILE A 723 2.57 2.75 -0.07
C ILE A 723 1.21 2.14 0.29
N GLY A 724 0.57 2.71 1.31
CA GLY A 724 -0.70 2.22 1.85
C GLY A 724 -1.95 2.79 1.17
N ASN A 725 -1.86 3.99 0.63
CA ASN A 725 -2.95 4.69 -0.05
C ASN A 725 -2.53 4.99 -1.48
N PHE A 726 -3.27 4.46 -2.46
CA PHE A 726 -2.90 4.59 -3.86
C PHE A 726 -3.04 6.03 -4.37
N ASN A 727 -3.95 6.79 -3.78
CA ASN A 727 -4.19 8.20 -4.12
C ASN A 727 -2.95 9.07 -3.92
N ASP A 728 -2.09 8.73 -2.95
CA ASP A 728 -0.79 9.38 -2.71
C ASP A 728 0.25 9.10 -3.81
N THR A 729 -0.11 8.35 -4.86
CA THR A 729 0.74 8.11 -6.03
C THR A 729 0.46 9.05 -7.20
N SER A 730 -0.51 9.96 -7.05
CA SER A 730 -0.93 10.92 -8.08
C SER A 730 0.23 11.79 -8.56
N THR A 731 0.50 11.74 -9.86
CA THR A 731 1.42 12.67 -10.53
C THR A 731 0.72 14.02 -10.69
N ILE A 732 1.28 15.07 -10.08
CA ILE A 732 0.69 16.41 -10.10
C ILE A 732 1.33 17.24 -11.21
N LEU A 733 0.48 17.80 -12.09
CA LEU A 733 0.89 18.69 -13.17
C LEU A 733 0.38 20.11 -12.96
N GLN A 734 1.23 21.10 -13.24
CA GLN A 734 0.78 22.46 -13.50
C GLN A 734 0.89 22.73 -15.01
N ILE A 735 -0.23 23.13 -15.61
CA ILE A 735 -0.34 23.35 -17.06
C ILE A 735 -0.48 24.84 -17.31
N THR A 736 0.36 25.40 -18.18
CA THR A 736 0.28 26.80 -18.59
C THR A 736 -0.22 26.94 -20.03
N ILE A 737 -1.38 27.61 -20.19
CA ILE A 737 -2.01 27.91 -21.48
C ILE A 737 -2.18 29.42 -21.60
N ASN A 738 -1.57 30.05 -22.62
CA ASN A 738 -1.65 31.50 -22.86
C ASN A 738 -1.38 32.36 -21.61
N GLY A 739 -0.46 31.94 -20.75
CA GLY A 739 -0.10 32.63 -19.51
C GLY A 739 -0.97 32.34 -18.29
N SER A 740 -2.10 31.64 -18.44
CA SER A 740 -2.91 31.13 -17.33
C SER A 740 -2.48 29.72 -16.95
N LYS A 741 -2.62 29.38 -15.66
CA LYS A 741 -2.19 28.12 -15.04
C LYS A 741 -3.37 27.29 -14.55
N ILE A 742 -3.27 25.99 -14.73
CA ILE A 742 -4.24 24.99 -14.26
C ILE A 742 -3.46 23.96 -13.45
N MET A 743 -3.91 23.68 -12.22
CA MET A 743 -3.35 22.61 -11.39
C MET A 743 -4.17 21.33 -11.56
N LEU A 744 -3.51 20.22 -11.86
CA LEU A 744 -4.09 18.88 -11.89
C LEU A 744 -3.56 18.05 -10.73
N LEU A 745 -4.43 17.70 -9.79
CA LEU A 745 -4.06 16.99 -8.56
C LEU A 745 -4.25 15.47 -8.66
N GLY A 746 -4.99 14.98 -9.66
CA GLY A 746 -5.46 13.59 -9.68
C GLY A 746 -6.28 13.32 -8.41
N ASP A 747 -5.89 12.29 -7.68
CA ASP A 747 -6.52 11.90 -6.42
C ASP A 747 -5.65 12.17 -5.19
N ALA A 748 -4.61 13.00 -5.33
CA ALA A 748 -3.68 13.38 -4.26
C ALA A 748 -4.32 13.48 -2.86
N ASP A 749 -3.72 12.82 -1.88
CA ASP A 749 -4.18 12.89 -0.49
C ASP A 749 -3.17 13.66 0.37
N SER A 750 -3.26 13.51 1.68
CA SER A 750 -2.50 14.26 2.68
C SER A 750 -0.98 14.12 2.55
N VAL A 751 -0.46 13.01 2.00
CA VAL A 751 0.99 12.87 1.76
C VAL A 751 1.42 13.78 0.62
N CYS A 752 0.73 13.74 -0.52
CA CYS A 752 0.96 14.67 -1.64
C CYS A 752 0.86 16.14 -1.20
N GLN A 753 -0.15 16.50 -0.39
CA GLN A 753 -0.26 17.85 0.17
C GLN A 753 0.96 18.22 1.01
N SER A 754 1.38 17.32 1.91
CA SER A 754 2.52 17.58 2.79
C SER A 754 3.81 17.77 1.99
N ASP A 755 4.02 16.95 0.96
CA ASP A 755 5.16 17.06 0.06
C ASP A 755 5.12 18.37 -0.72
N MET A 756 4.02 18.69 -1.39
CA MET A 756 3.85 19.91 -2.17
C MET A 756 4.07 21.18 -1.33
N LEU A 757 3.48 21.24 -0.14
CA LEU A 757 3.65 22.39 0.79
C LEU A 757 5.05 22.46 1.39
N SER A 758 5.78 21.35 1.45
CA SER A 758 7.18 21.35 1.87
C SER A 758 8.12 21.80 0.76
N MET A 759 7.75 21.60 -0.50
CA MET A 759 8.62 21.87 -1.65
C MET A 759 8.41 23.26 -2.24
N TYR A 760 7.19 23.80 -2.14
CA TYR A 760 6.79 24.98 -2.89
C TYR A 760 5.97 25.97 -2.05
N THR A 761 6.13 27.25 -2.37
CA THR A 761 5.30 28.34 -1.87
C THR A 761 4.12 28.65 -2.82
N SER A 762 3.17 29.45 -2.35
CA SER A 762 2.14 30.11 -3.17
C SER A 762 2.66 30.68 -4.50
N SER A 763 3.90 31.18 -4.55
CA SER A 763 4.42 31.80 -5.78
C SER A 763 4.55 30.81 -6.95
N THR A 764 4.87 29.56 -6.65
CA THR A 764 4.96 28.46 -7.61
C THR A 764 3.58 27.82 -7.83
N LEU A 765 2.86 27.58 -6.73
CA LEU A 765 1.60 26.81 -6.75
C LEU A 765 0.40 27.58 -7.32
N LYS A 766 0.48 28.91 -7.39
CA LYS A 766 -0.63 29.73 -7.84
C LYS A 766 -1.12 29.34 -9.24
N SER A 767 -2.41 29.03 -9.33
CA SER A 767 -3.11 28.68 -10.58
C SER A 767 -4.49 29.33 -10.63
N GLU A 768 -4.97 29.67 -11.82
CA GLU A 768 -6.33 30.20 -12.00
C GLU A 768 -7.41 29.11 -11.83
N CYS A 769 -7.09 27.89 -12.24
CA CYS A 769 -7.95 26.71 -12.12
C CYS A 769 -7.27 25.60 -11.33
N VAL A 770 -8.06 24.80 -10.61
CA VAL A 770 -7.62 23.55 -9.98
C VAL A 770 -8.61 22.43 -10.28
N GLN A 771 -8.13 21.29 -10.76
CA GLN A 771 -8.91 20.05 -10.67
C GLN A 771 -8.86 19.57 -9.22
N THR A 772 -10.04 19.45 -8.62
CA THR A 772 -10.18 19.11 -7.21
C THR A 772 -9.76 17.68 -6.97
N SER A 773 -8.92 17.46 -5.97
CA SER A 773 -8.40 16.12 -5.69
C SER A 773 -9.50 15.12 -5.38
N HIS A 774 -9.34 13.90 -5.90
CA HIS A 774 -10.16 12.73 -5.57
C HIS A 774 -11.62 13.00 -5.81
N HIS A 775 -11.94 13.51 -7.00
CA HIS A 775 -13.31 13.88 -7.40
C HIS A 775 -14.00 14.87 -6.45
N GLY A 776 -13.20 15.59 -5.65
CA GLY A 776 -13.64 16.51 -4.61
C GLY A 776 -13.78 15.90 -3.21
N PHE A 777 -13.43 14.63 -2.97
CA PHE A 777 -13.52 13.95 -1.67
C PHE A 777 -12.43 14.34 -0.67
N ASN A 778 -11.22 14.59 -1.16
CA ASN A 778 -10.07 14.86 -0.30
C ASN A 778 -10.03 16.33 0.11
N ASP A 779 -10.07 16.57 1.43
CA ASP A 779 -9.90 17.91 2.01
C ASP A 779 -8.41 18.30 2.07
N LEU A 780 -7.96 18.96 1.01
CA LEU A 780 -6.63 19.56 0.92
C LEU A 780 -6.67 21.09 1.15
N THR A 781 -7.45 21.58 2.13
CA THR A 781 -7.65 23.02 2.39
C THR A 781 -6.34 23.83 2.37
N ALA A 782 -5.26 23.31 2.97
CA ALA A 782 -3.99 24.02 3.04
C ALA A 782 -3.34 24.16 1.66
N LEU A 783 -3.33 23.08 0.86
CA LEU A 783 -2.84 23.13 -0.51
C LEU A 783 -3.70 24.02 -1.40
N TYR A 784 -5.03 23.91 -1.31
CA TYR A 784 -5.96 24.76 -2.06
C TYR A 784 -5.75 26.25 -1.76
N SER A 785 -5.42 26.59 -0.51
CA SER A 785 -5.14 27.97 -0.12
C SER A 785 -3.88 28.54 -0.79
N GLU A 786 -2.82 27.73 -0.92
CA GLU A 786 -1.59 28.13 -1.62
C GLU A 786 -1.76 28.15 -3.15
N ILE A 787 -2.60 27.27 -3.71
CA ILE A 787 -2.97 27.29 -5.13
C ILE A 787 -3.80 28.55 -5.46
N GLY A 788 -4.73 28.94 -4.58
CA GLY A 788 -5.49 30.18 -4.70
C GLY A 788 -6.34 30.28 -5.98
N ALA A 789 -6.87 29.16 -6.46
CA ALA A 789 -7.64 29.09 -7.70
C ALA A 789 -9.01 29.78 -7.61
N SER A 790 -9.42 30.41 -8.72
CA SER A 790 -10.74 31.04 -8.86
C SER A 790 -11.78 30.09 -9.46
N TYR A 791 -11.32 29.01 -10.10
CA TYR A 791 -12.16 27.95 -10.67
C TYR A 791 -11.75 26.59 -10.11
N ALA A 792 -12.75 25.80 -9.71
CA ALA A 792 -12.59 24.42 -9.25
C ALA A 792 -13.29 23.47 -10.22
N LEU A 793 -12.54 22.51 -10.76
CA LEU A 793 -13.02 21.50 -11.70
C LEU A 793 -13.25 20.21 -10.93
N PHE A 794 -14.52 19.82 -10.79
CA PHE A 794 -14.93 18.58 -10.18
C PHE A 794 -15.16 17.54 -11.26
N CYS A 795 -14.34 16.50 -11.28
CA CYS A 795 -14.54 15.30 -12.10
C CYS A 795 -15.65 14.42 -11.50
N ASN A 796 -16.83 15.02 -11.30
CA ASN A 796 -18.01 14.41 -10.71
C ASN A 796 -19.28 15.21 -11.07
N SER A 797 -20.45 14.59 -10.92
CA SER A 797 -21.72 15.29 -11.11
C SER A 797 -22.04 16.25 -9.97
N SER A 798 -22.75 17.34 -10.31
CA SER A 798 -23.29 18.28 -9.31
C SER A 798 -24.33 17.66 -8.37
N GLU A 799 -24.91 16.51 -8.73
CA GLU A 799 -25.87 15.80 -7.90
C GLU A 799 -25.17 14.98 -6.81
N ASN A 800 -24.15 14.20 -7.18
CA ASN A 800 -23.34 13.40 -6.24
C ASN A 800 -22.57 14.28 -5.26
N ILE A 801 -22.07 15.41 -5.75
CA ILE A 801 -21.43 16.44 -4.94
C ILE A 801 -22.42 17.17 -4.01
N SER A 802 -23.72 16.93 -4.07
CA SER A 802 -24.66 17.56 -3.12
C SER A 802 -24.97 16.65 -1.94
N THR A 803 -24.75 15.34 -2.10
CA THR A 803 -25.07 14.31 -1.10
C THR A 803 -23.91 14.04 -0.14
N THR A 804 -22.66 14.33 -0.52
CA THR A 804 -21.45 14.12 0.30
C THR A 804 -20.92 15.41 0.98
N SER A 805 -21.85 16.23 1.50
CA SER A 805 -21.72 17.64 1.99
C SER A 805 -20.43 18.15 2.67
N ASN A 806 -19.52 17.29 3.15
CA ASN A 806 -18.24 17.71 3.74
C ASN A 806 -17.08 17.76 2.72
N ALA A 807 -17.19 17.06 1.59
CA ALA A 807 -16.08 16.77 0.68
C ALA A 807 -15.49 18.04 -0.01
N TYR A 808 -16.33 19.00 -0.39
CA TYR A 808 -15.93 20.19 -1.19
C TYR A 808 -15.70 21.43 -0.32
N GLN A 809 -15.93 21.30 0.97
CA GLN A 809 -15.84 22.41 1.91
C GLN A 809 -14.39 22.92 2.00
N GLY A 810 -13.38 22.07 1.76
CA GLY A 810 -11.98 22.49 1.79
C GLY A 810 -11.62 23.54 0.75
N VAL A 811 -12.01 23.31 -0.51
CA VAL A 811 -11.80 24.26 -1.62
C VAL A 811 -12.56 25.57 -1.37
N ILE A 812 -13.82 25.46 -0.93
CA ILE A 812 -14.67 26.62 -0.63
C ILE A 812 -14.13 27.40 0.58
N ASN A 813 -13.61 26.71 1.60
CA ASN A 813 -13.03 27.35 2.79
C ASN A 813 -11.73 28.10 2.49
N ALA A 814 -10.97 27.61 1.51
CA ALA A 814 -9.69 28.20 1.13
C ALA A 814 -9.84 29.54 0.39
N SER A 815 -11.02 29.88 -0.15
CA SER A 815 -11.22 31.10 -0.95
C SER A 815 -12.60 31.75 -0.79
N ASP A 816 -12.61 33.08 -0.73
CA ASP A 816 -13.86 33.85 -0.84
C ASP A 816 -14.31 33.86 -2.32
N TYR A 817 -15.30 33.03 -2.66
CA TYR A 817 -15.97 32.92 -3.98
C TYR A 817 -15.19 32.17 -5.09
N VAL A 818 -15.18 30.83 -5.03
CA VAL A 818 -14.73 29.95 -6.15
C VAL A 818 -15.88 29.62 -7.11
N THR A 819 -15.61 29.59 -8.42
CA THR A 819 -16.55 29.07 -9.43
C THR A 819 -16.36 27.57 -9.60
N THR A 820 -17.40 26.78 -9.32
CA THR A 820 -17.35 25.31 -9.43
C THR A 820 -17.91 24.84 -10.76
N LEU A 821 -17.18 23.97 -11.46
CA LEU A 821 -17.59 23.32 -12.70
C LEU A 821 -17.61 21.81 -12.50
N PHE A 822 -18.67 21.17 -12.98
CA PHE A 822 -18.92 19.72 -12.84
C PHE A 822 -18.96 19.08 -14.22
N ASP A 823 -18.37 17.91 -14.36
CA ASP A 823 -18.32 17.23 -15.66
C ASP A 823 -19.70 16.77 -16.17
N ASP A 824 -20.70 16.51 -15.32
CA ASP A 824 -22.07 16.17 -15.72
C ASP A 824 -23.07 17.32 -15.39
N PRO A 825 -24.06 17.63 -16.27
CA PRO A 825 -24.51 16.86 -17.44
C PRO A 825 -23.96 17.26 -18.81
N ASP A 826 -23.29 18.41 -18.92
CA ASP A 826 -22.70 18.92 -20.17
C ASP A 826 -21.19 19.05 -20.02
N THR A 827 -20.46 18.94 -21.13
CA THR A 827 -18.99 19.09 -21.13
C THR A 827 -18.62 20.56 -20.91
N ASN A 828 -17.76 20.85 -19.94
CA ASN A 828 -17.29 22.23 -19.74
C ASN A 828 -16.09 22.49 -20.64
N LYS A 829 -16.14 23.62 -21.34
CA LYS A 829 -15.07 24.16 -22.17
C LYS A 829 -14.47 25.37 -21.47
N LEU A 830 -13.16 25.38 -21.32
CA LEU A 830 -12.37 26.49 -20.81
C LEU A 830 -11.46 27.04 -21.91
N THR A 831 -11.46 28.37 -22.03
CA THR A 831 -10.47 29.10 -22.81
C THR A 831 -9.76 30.10 -21.93
N PHE A 832 -8.47 30.35 -22.25
CA PHE A 832 -7.56 31.10 -21.39
C PHE A 832 -6.90 32.25 -22.15
N ASP A 833 -6.92 33.44 -21.54
CA ASP A 833 -6.23 34.63 -22.05
C ASP A 833 -5.61 35.43 -20.89
N ASN A 834 -4.30 35.26 -20.66
CA ASN A 834 -3.49 36.07 -19.75
C ASN A 834 -4.11 36.26 -18.34
N GLY A 835 -4.59 35.18 -17.73
CA GLY A 835 -5.20 35.17 -16.39
C GLY A 835 -6.74 35.22 -16.40
N ASP A 836 -7.37 35.55 -17.53
CA ASP A 836 -8.82 35.43 -17.69
C ASP A 836 -9.19 33.99 -18.09
N VAL A 837 -10.21 33.44 -17.44
CA VAL A 837 -10.78 32.12 -17.72
C VAL A 837 -12.22 32.30 -18.19
N ILE A 838 -12.54 31.81 -19.38
CA ILE A 838 -13.89 31.80 -19.92
C ILE A 838 -14.40 30.37 -19.90
N ALA A 839 -15.46 30.13 -19.14
CA ALA A 839 -16.14 28.84 -19.04
C ALA A 839 -17.43 28.84 -19.86
N GLU A 840 -17.55 27.87 -20.76
CA GLU A 840 -18.72 27.59 -21.61
C GLU A 840 -19.10 26.12 -21.46
N THR A 841 -20.31 25.74 -21.91
CA THR A 841 -20.73 24.35 -21.95
C THR A 841 -21.00 23.88 -23.37
N GLU A 842 -20.64 22.63 -23.65
CA GLU A 842 -20.93 21.91 -24.88
C GLU A 842 -21.83 20.71 -24.55
N PRO A 843 -22.85 20.39 -25.39
CA PRO A 843 -23.72 19.26 -25.14
C PRO A 843 -22.93 17.96 -24.98
N SER A 844 -23.15 17.23 -23.88
CA SER A 844 -22.60 15.89 -23.73
C SER A 844 -23.28 14.90 -24.69
N TYR A 845 -22.71 13.71 -24.84
CA TYR A 845 -23.37 12.64 -25.60
C TYR A 845 -24.71 12.21 -24.96
N ARG A 846 -24.88 12.45 -23.66
CA ARG A 846 -26.10 12.13 -22.91
C ARG A 846 -27.21 13.13 -23.21
N SER A 847 -26.87 14.37 -23.54
CA SER A 847 -27.84 15.40 -23.93
C SER A 847 -28.68 15.05 -25.18
N TYR A 848 -28.38 13.95 -25.88
CA TYR A 848 -29.15 13.42 -27.02
C TYR A 848 -30.23 12.40 -26.66
N PHE A 849 -30.29 11.89 -25.42
CA PHE A 849 -31.31 10.94 -24.97
C PHE A 849 -31.66 11.14 -23.48
N THR A 850 -32.82 10.64 -23.04
CA THR A 850 -33.25 10.75 -21.64
C THR A 850 -33.22 9.38 -20.99
N THR A 851 -32.55 9.21 -19.86
CA THR A 851 -32.63 7.95 -19.10
C THR A 851 -34.05 7.74 -18.60
N VAL A 852 -34.63 6.57 -18.90
CA VAL A 852 -36.00 6.24 -18.57
C VAL A 852 -36.12 5.62 -17.18
N GLY A 853 -36.86 6.26 -16.26
CA GLY A 853 -37.19 5.67 -14.96
C GLY A 853 -38.27 4.59 -15.06
N VAL A 854 -38.51 3.85 -13.97
CA VAL A 854 -39.55 2.81 -13.91
C VAL A 854 -40.95 3.44 -13.91
N PRO A 855 -41.75 3.29 -14.98
CA PRO A 855 -43.07 3.90 -15.03
C PRO A 855 -44.10 3.11 -14.20
N ASP A 856 -45.00 3.81 -13.52
CA ASP A 856 -46.14 3.19 -12.83
C ASP A 856 -47.24 2.83 -13.84
N LEU A 857 -47.15 1.63 -14.40
CA LEU A 857 -48.07 1.09 -15.39
C LEU A 857 -48.96 0.02 -14.78
N THR A 858 -50.18 -0.16 -15.31
CA THR A 858 -51.04 -1.28 -14.92
C THR A 858 -51.43 -2.09 -16.14
N ILE A 859 -51.49 -3.41 -15.98
CA ILE A 859 -51.90 -4.33 -17.03
C ILE A 859 -53.38 -4.64 -16.85
N GLY A 860 -54.19 -4.34 -17.87
CA GLY A 860 -55.62 -4.63 -17.87
C GLY A 860 -55.97 -6.12 -17.86
N ALA A 861 -57.22 -6.44 -18.23
CA ALA A 861 -57.62 -7.83 -18.46
C ALA A 861 -56.97 -8.36 -19.74
N VAL A 862 -56.18 -9.44 -19.61
CA VAL A 862 -55.47 -10.11 -20.71
C VAL A 862 -55.98 -11.54 -20.78
N SER A 863 -56.34 -12.02 -21.98
CA SER A 863 -56.83 -13.38 -22.22
C SER A 863 -56.15 -14.06 -23.41
N SER A 864 -55.00 -13.55 -23.85
CA SER A 864 -54.22 -14.06 -24.98
C SER A 864 -52.92 -14.69 -24.48
N GLN A 865 -52.56 -15.86 -25.00
CA GLN A 865 -51.28 -16.53 -24.74
C GLN A 865 -50.09 -15.85 -25.44
N GLY A 866 -50.32 -14.72 -26.13
CA GLY A 866 -49.35 -14.09 -27.01
C GLY A 866 -49.31 -14.75 -28.38
N ASN A 867 -48.70 -14.07 -29.35
CA ASN A 867 -48.53 -14.62 -30.69
C ASN A 867 -47.21 -15.39 -30.77
N HIS A 868 -47.24 -16.68 -30.44
CA HIS A 868 -46.05 -17.54 -30.55
C HIS A 868 -45.52 -17.60 -31.98
N GLU A 869 -44.19 -17.51 -32.11
CA GLU A 869 -43.46 -17.69 -33.37
C GLU A 869 -42.44 -18.81 -33.24
N ASP A 870 -42.05 -19.40 -34.38
CA ASP A 870 -40.91 -20.30 -34.42
C ASP A 870 -39.63 -19.51 -34.09
N ILE A 871 -39.00 -19.83 -32.97
CA ILE A 871 -37.80 -19.15 -32.49
C ILE A 871 -36.68 -19.18 -33.54
N SER A 872 -36.52 -20.28 -34.29
CA SER A 872 -35.48 -20.38 -35.33
C SER A 872 -35.69 -19.35 -36.45
N SER A 873 -36.95 -19.04 -36.77
CA SER A 873 -37.31 -17.99 -37.73
C SER A 873 -36.99 -16.59 -37.18
N VAL A 874 -37.20 -16.34 -35.89
CA VAL A 874 -36.93 -15.05 -35.25
C VAL A 874 -35.43 -14.79 -35.08
N LEU A 875 -34.64 -15.79 -34.64
CA LEU A 875 -33.19 -15.65 -34.47
C LEU A 875 -32.45 -15.41 -35.81
N SER A 876 -33.09 -15.71 -36.95
CA SER A 876 -32.56 -15.37 -38.28
C SER A 876 -32.81 -13.92 -38.71
N LYS A 877 -33.52 -13.12 -37.90
CA LYS A 877 -33.87 -11.72 -38.19
C LYS A 877 -32.79 -10.76 -37.70
N ILE A 878 -32.97 -9.48 -38.02
CA ILE A 878 -32.07 -8.41 -37.60
C ILE A 878 -32.27 -8.19 -36.09
N SER A 879 -31.22 -8.43 -35.31
CA SER A 879 -31.17 -8.09 -33.89
C SER A 879 -31.10 -6.56 -33.72
N LEU A 880 -31.80 -6.06 -32.70
CA LEU A 880 -31.76 -4.65 -32.30
C LEU A 880 -30.72 -4.37 -31.20
N ALA A 881 -29.90 -5.35 -30.82
CA ALA A 881 -28.91 -5.21 -29.73
C ALA A 881 -27.99 -3.99 -29.93
N ASP A 882 -27.46 -3.75 -31.13
CA ASP A 882 -26.56 -2.61 -31.41
C ASP A 882 -27.24 -1.22 -31.28
N LYS A 883 -28.57 -1.21 -31.23
CA LYS A 883 -29.40 -0.01 -31.06
C LYS A 883 -29.80 0.23 -29.61
N LEU A 884 -29.55 -0.73 -28.73
CA LEU A 884 -29.70 -0.55 -27.30
C LEU A 884 -28.58 0.37 -26.80
N ILE A 885 -28.91 1.28 -25.88
CA ILE A 885 -27.88 1.89 -25.03
C ILE A 885 -27.53 0.81 -24.00
N ASP A 886 -26.35 0.20 -24.17
CA ASP A 886 -25.86 -0.81 -23.25
C ASP A 886 -25.89 -0.27 -21.82
N LYS A 887 -26.38 -1.08 -20.89
CA LYS A 887 -26.70 -0.76 -19.49
C LYS A 887 -27.97 0.04 -19.24
N SER A 888 -28.72 0.50 -20.23
CA SER A 888 -29.89 1.39 -20.02
C SER A 888 -31.11 0.79 -19.30
N VAL A 889 -31.05 -0.46 -18.87
CA VAL A 889 -32.17 -1.17 -18.26
C VAL A 889 -32.33 -0.80 -16.81
N THR A 890 -33.37 -0.01 -16.52
CA THR A 890 -33.80 0.31 -15.17
C THR A 890 -35.05 -0.48 -14.81
N GLY A 891 -35.14 -1.00 -13.59
CA GLY A 891 -36.28 -1.84 -13.23
C GLY A 891 -36.41 -2.16 -11.75
N THR A 892 -37.37 -3.02 -11.45
CA THR A 892 -37.58 -3.56 -10.11
C THR A 892 -36.31 -4.24 -9.58
N GLU A 893 -36.05 -4.07 -8.28
CA GLU A 893 -34.85 -4.57 -7.63
C GLU A 893 -34.75 -6.10 -7.67
N GLY A 894 -33.57 -6.60 -8.06
CA GLY A 894 -33.22 -8.01 -8.02
C GLY A 894 -32.85 -8.49 -6.61
N VAL A 895 -32.75 -9.80 -6.40
CA VAL A 895 -32.41 -10.38 -5.08
C VAL A 895 -30.92 -10.25 -4.74
N SER A 896 -30.07 -9.95 -5.73
CA SER A 896 -28.64 -9.67 -5.58
C SER A 896 -28.13 -8.85 -6.77
N THR A 897 -26.91 -8.31 -6.68
CA THR A 897 -26.25 -7.57 -7.76
C THR A 897 -25.93 -8.46 -8.96
N SER A 898 -25.55 -9.72 -8.73
CA SER A 898 -25.38 -10.75 -9.77
C SER A 898 -26.69 -11.25 -10.38
N GLU A 899 -27.83 -10.73 -9.93
CA GLU A 899 -29.17 -11.09 -10.43
C GLU A 899 -30.06 -9.86 -10.68
N SER A 900 -29.45 -8.74 -11.09
CA SER A 900 -30.10 -7.44 -11.27
C SER A 900 -30.85 -7.30 -12.61
N ALA A 901 -31.68 -6.26 -12.71
CA ALA A 901 -32.52 -5.97 -13.89
C ALA A 901 -31.71 -5.80 -15.19
N TYR A 902 -30.48 -5.30 -15.10
CA TYR A 902 -29.59 -5.09 -16.26
C TYR A 902 -29.33 -6.37 -17.06
N LEU A 903 -29.22 -7.50 -16.36
CA LEU A 903 -28.90 -8.79 -16.96
C LEU A 903 -29.95 -9.26 -17.97
N MET A 904 -31.11 -8.60 -18.03
CA MET A 904 -32.14 -8.94 -19.00
C MET A 904 -31.85 -8.54 -20.45
N LEU A 905 -30.86 -7.67 -20.67
CA LEU A 905 -30.45 -7.21 -22.00
C LEU A 905 -28.91 -7.11 -22.09
N ASP A 906 -28.19 -7.96 -21.36
CA ASP A 906 -26.72 -8.02 -21.40
C ASP A 906 -26.21 -8.88 -22.57
N GLY A 907 -27.11 -9.57 -23.27
CA GLY A 907 -26.80 -10.45 -24.41
C GLY A 907 -26.38 -11.86 -24.00
N GLU A 908 -26.38 -12.19 -22.70
CA GLU A 908 -25.85 -13.42 -22.14
C GLU A 908 -26.92 -14.25 -21.44
N THR A 909 -27.45 -15.25 -22.15
CA THR A 909 -28.43 -16.20 -21.57
C THR A 909 -27.94 -16.95 -20.32
N SER A 910 -26.65 -16.94 -20.02
CA SER A 910 -26.06 -17.61 -18.85
C SER A 910 -26.28 -16.86 -17.52
N THR A 911 -26.55 -15.55 -17.59
CA THR A 911 -26.90 -14.70 -16.44
C THR A 911 -28.41 -14.74 -16.20
N LYS A 912 -28.90 -14.10 -15.12
CA LYS A 912 -30.35 -13.98 -14.89
C LYS A 912 -30.72 -12.77 -14.07
N TYR A 913 -31.90 -12.22 -14.33
CA TYR A 913 -32.59 -11.38 -13.38
C TYR A 913 -33.46 -12.24 -12.47
N CYS A 914 -33.42 -11.99 -11.16
CA CYS A 914 -34.22 -12.69 -10.18
C CYS A 914 -34.77 -11.71 -9.15
N THR A 915 -36.07 -11.69 -8.88
CA THR A 915 -36.69 -10.78 -7.91
C THR A 915 -37.80 -11.44 -7.09
N LYS A 916 -38.00 -10.93 -5.87
CA LYS A 916 -39.16 -11.23 -5.01
C LYS A 916 -40.23 -10.14 -5.05
N ASN A 917 -39.96 -9.04 -5.74
CA ASN A 917 -40.84 -7.89 -5.84
C ASN A 917 -41.72 -8.05 -7.07
N ILE A 918 -42.93 -8.58 -6.87
CA ILE A 918 -43.93 -8.80 -7.92
C ILE A 918 -45.15 -7.93 -7.59
N PRO A 919 -45.65 -7.09 -8.50
CA PRO A 919 -45.28 -6.95 -9.91
C PRO A 919 -43.86 -6.36 -10.11
N SER A 920 -43.17 -6.84 -11.14
CA SER A 920 -41.84 -6.40 -11.54
C SER A 920 -41.94 -5.58 -12.82
N THR A 921 -41.25 -4.45 -12.93
CA THR A 921 -41.25 -3.59 -14.11
C THR A 921 -39.82 -3.29 -14.53
N LEU A 922 -39.52 -3.43 -15.82
CA LEU A 922 -38.22 -3.13 -16.44
C LEU A 922 -38.45 -2.11 -17.55
N SER A 923 -37.53 -1.18 -17.77
CA SER A 923 -37.58 -0.18 -18.85
C SER A 923 -36.19 0.12 -19.37
N TRP A 924 -36.04 0.38 -20.66
CA TRP A 924 -34.74 0.62 -21.30
C TRP A 924 -34.81 1.65 -22.43
N THR A 925 -33.65 2.15 -22.83
CA THR A 925 -33.49 3.22 -23.82
C THR A 925 -32.75 2.75 -25.07
N MET A 926 -33.29 3.08 -26.23
CA MET A 926 -32.64 2.85 -27.52
C MET A 926 -31.95 4.13 -28.00
N LYS A 927 -30.84 3.97 -28.74
CA LYS A 927 -30.06 5.08 -29.32
C LYS A 927 -30.91 5.99 -30.23
N GLU A 928 -31.93 5.41 -30.85
CA GLU A 928 -32.89 6.05 -31.74
C GLU A 928 -34.25 5.33 -31.68
N GLN A 929 -35.27 5.87 -32.37
CA GLN A 929 -36.53 5.15 -32.51
C GLN A 929 -36.36 3.89 -33.35
N VAL A 930 -36.78 2.75 -32.82
CA VAL A 930 -36.69 1.45 -33.50
C VAL A 930 -38.05 0.78 -33.59
N THR A 931 -38.30 0.03 -34.66
CA THR A 931 -39.53 -0.77 -34.82
C THR A 931 -39.30 -2.19 -34.30
N LEU A 932 -39.69 -2.46 -33.04
CA LEU A 932 -39.67 -3.80 -32.47
C LEU A 932 -40.81 -4.64 -33.04
N LYS A 933 -40.49 -5.77 -33.68
CA LYS A 933 -41.49 -6.66 -34.30
C LYS A 933 -41.60 -8.02 -33.62
N TRP A 934 -40.48 -8.51 -33.10
CA TRP A 934 -40.44 -9.75 -32.34
C TRP A 934 -39.59 -9.57 -31.10
N TYR A 935 -39.97 -10.28 -30.04
CA TYR A 935 -39.14 -10.41 -28.85
C TYR A 935 -39.06 -11.88 -28.40
N VAL A 936 -37.98 -12.25 -27.73
CA VAL A 936 -37.73 -13.60 -27.24
C VAL A 936 -37.48 -13.54 -25.74
N ILE A 937 -38.18 -14.33 -24.94
CA ILE A 937 -37.93 -14.46 -23.51
C ILE A 937 -37.16 -15.75 -23.26
N TYR A 938 -35.99 -15.66 -22.62
CA TYR A 938 -35.18 -16.81 -22.24
C TYR A 938 -35.36 -17.17 -20.76
N THR A 939 -35.45 -18.46 -20.48
CA THR A 939 -35.56 -18.98 -19.11
C THR A 939 -34.21 -18.96 -18.39
N ALA A 940 -34.24 -18.80 -17.07
CA ALA A 940 -33.04 -18.66 -16.24
C ALA A 940 -32.16 -19.92 -16.16
N ASN A 941 -30.97 -19.78 -15.59
CA ASN A 941 -29.96 -20.84 -15.49
C ASN A 941 -30.28 -22.02 -14.57
N ASP A 942 -31.26 -21.89 -13.67
CA ASP A 942 -31.68 -22.89 -12.68
C ASP A 942 -33.21 -23.11 -12.67
N ASN A 943 -33.87 -22.75 -13.76
CA ASN A 943 -35.32 -22.82 -13.89
C ASN A 943 -35.89 -24.24 -13.76
N ALA A 944 -35.18 -25.25 -14.26
CA ALA A 944 -35.56 -26.66 -14.14
C ALA A 944 -35.60 -27.17 -12.69
N ASP A 945 -34.74 -26.62 -11.82
CA ASP A 945 -34.71 -26.95 -10.39
C ASP A 945 -35.72 -26.12 -9.57
N HIS A 946 -36.25 -25.04 -10.17
CA HIS A 946 -37.13 -24.07 -9.55
C HIS A 946 -38.35 -23.72 -10.41
N PRO A 947 -39.23 -24.71 -10.69
CA PRO A 947 -40.37 -24.51 -11.56
C PRO A 947 -41.35 -23.46 -11.01
N GLY A 948 -42.05 -22.77 -11.92
CA GLY A 948 -43.07 -21.78 -11.59
C GLY A 948 -42.54 -20.36 -11.33
N ARG A 949 -41.24 -20.11 -11.53
CA ARG A 949 -40.62 -18.76 -11.42
C ARG A 949 -40.63 -17.97 -12.74
N ASN A 950 -41.04 -18.58 -13.84
CA ASN A 950 -41.20 -17.91 -15.13
C ASN A 950 -42.25 -16.77 -15.06
N PRO A 951 -42.12 -15.72 -15.88
CA PRO A 951 -43.17 -14.72 -16.05
C PRO A 951 -44.42 -15.36 -16.66
N GLN A 952 -45.59 -15.09 -16.08
CA GLN A 952 -46.88 -15.70 -16.47
C GLN A 952 -47.89 -14.70 -17.00
N LYS A 953 -47.79 -13.44 -16.56
CA LYS A 953 -48.59 -12.33 -17.07
C LYS A 953 -47.70 -11.12 -17.23
N TRP A 954 -47.63 -10.53 -18.41
CA TRP A 954 -46.89 -9.28 -18.64
C TRP A 954 -47.53 -8.36 -19.66
N GLY A 955 -47.07 -7.11 -19.66
CA GLY A 955 -47.31 -6.12 -20.70
C GLY A 955 -45.99 -5.52 -21.19
N LEU A 956 -45.85 -5.41 -22.50
CA LEU A 956 -44.76 -4.72 -23.18
C LEU A 956 -45.29 -3.37 -23.70
N TYR A 957 -44.58 -2.29 -23.40
CA TYR A 957 -44.98 -0.92 -23.68
C TYR A 957 -43.86 -0.17 -24.40
N GLY A 958 -44.22 0.89 -25.13
CA GLY A 958 -43.24 1.83 -25.72
C GLY A 958 -43.65 3.29 -25.58
N SER A 959 -42.63 4.16 -25.61
CA SER A 959 -42.74 5.61 -25.50
C SER A 959 -41.72 6.31 -26.40
N ASN A 960 -42.02 7.56 -26.77
CA ASN A 960 -41.11 8.46 -27.48
C ASN A 960 -40.77 9.73 -26.66
N ASN A 961 -41.25 9.83 -25.42
CA ASN A 961 -40.98 10.96 -24.53
C ASN A 961 -40.75 10.54 -23.07
N ALA A 962 -40.60 9.23 -22.80
CA ALA A 962 -40.46 8.62 -21.47
C ALA A 962 -41.60 8.89 -20.47
N VAL A 963 -42.65 9.64 -20.84
CA VAL A 963 -43.76 10.04 -19.97
C VAL A 963 -45.06 9.34 -20.38
N THR A 964 -45.35 9.29 -21.68
CA THR A 964 -46.56 8.68 -22.22
C THR A 964 -46.23 7.31 -22.78
N TRP A 965 -46.82 6.27 -22.20
CA TRP A 965 -46.54 4.87 -22.54
C TRP A 965 -47.74 4.22 -23.24
N ASN A 966 -47.47 3.59 -24.38
CA ASN A 966 -48.47 2.86 -25.15
C ASN A 966 -48.23 1.36 -24.98
N LEU A 967 -49.29 0.59 -24.70
CA LEU A 967 -49.23 -0.86 -24.67
C LEU A 967 -49.00 -1.40 -26.09
N ILE A 968 -47.92 -2.16 -26.28
CA ILE A 968 -47.52 -2.77 -27.56
C ILE A 968 -47.96 -4.24 -27.60
N ASP A 969 -47.79 -4.96 -26.49
CA ASP A 969 -48.23 -6.35 -26.36
C ASP A 969 -48.63 -6.69 -24.92
N ALA A 970 -49.51 -7.67 -24.73
CA ALA A 970 -49.92 -8.15 -23.42
C ALA A 970 -50.23 -9.65 -23.46
N VAL A 971 -49.58 -10.39 -22.56
CA VAL A 971 -49.59 -11.86 -22.57
C VAL A 971 -50.03 -12.40 -21.21
N TYR A 972 -50.81 -13.48 -21.23
CA TYR A 972 -51.22 -14.26 -20.08
C TYR A 972 -51.20 -15.76 -20.43
N ASP A 973 -50.59 -16.57 -19.57
CA ASP A 973 -50.38 -18.02 -19.80
C ASP A 973 -49.58 -18.32 -21.09
N PRO A 974 -48.34 -17.81 -21.20
CA PRO A 974 -47.44 -17.97 -22.35
C PRO A 974 -46.89 -19.38 -22.55
N GLN A 975 -47.13 -20.31 -21.62
CA GLN A 975 -46.58 -21.67 -21.67
C GLN A 975 -45.04 -21.73 -21.81
N LEU A 976 -44.32 -20.87 -21.06
CA LEU A 976 -42.87 -20.93 -20.98
C LEU A 976 -42.42 -22.25 -20.30
N PRO A 977 -41.40 -22.96 -20.81
CA PRO A 977 -40.96 -24.21 -20.22
C PRO A 977 -40.19 -23.99 -18.90
N ASP A 978 -40.35 -24.91 -17.93
CA ASP A 978 -39.46 -25.01 -16.76
C ASP A 978 -38.17 -25.77 -17.14
N GLU A 979 -37.43 -25.23 -18.12
CA GLU A 979 -36.13 -25.72 -18.58
C GLU A 979 -35.11 -24.59 -18.53
N ASN A 980 -33.81 -24.88 -18.43
CA ASN A 980 -32.77 -23.84 -18.37
C ASN A 980 -32.42 -23.32 -19.76
N TYR A 981 -32.23 -22.01 -19.93
CA TYR A 981 -31.72 -21.36 -21.15
C TYR A 981 -32.59 -21.51 -22.41
N VAL A 982 -33.88 -21.77 -22.26
CA VAL A 982 -34.79 -21.99 -23.38
C VAL A 982 -35.49 -20.68 -23.75
N GLY A 983 -35.37 -20.28 -25.01
CA GLY A 983 -36.05 -19.11 -25.55
C GLY A 983 -37.45 -19.42 -26.08
N THR A 984 -38.41 -18.53 -25.81
CA THR A 984 -39.75 -18.54 -26.44
C THR A 984 -39.99 -17.21 -27.15
N ALA A 985 -40.35 -17.27 -28.44
CA ALA A 985 -40.47 -16.10 -29.30
C ALA A 985 -41.93 -15.66 -29.50
N PHE A 986 -42.15 -14.34 -29.52
CA PHE A 986 -43.45 -13.70 -29.66
C PHE A 986 -43.43 -12.63 -30.77
N SER A 987 -44.53 -12.47 -31.51
CA SER A 987 -44.71 -11.41 -32.53
C SER A 987 -45.68 -10.31 -32.11
N ILE A 988 -45.28 -9.06 -32.40
CA ILE A 988 -46.10 -7.87 -32.19
C ILE A 988 -47.01 -7.67 -33.40
N SER A 989 -48.31 -7.51 -33.14
CA SER A 989 -49.34 -7.49 -34.21
C SER A 989 -49.33 -6.21 -35.03
N ASP A 990 -49.03 -5.07 -34.42
CA ASP A 990 -49.00 -3.73 -35.06
C ASP A 990 -47.77 -2.94 -34.57
N PRO A 991 -46.57 -3.25 -35.10
CA PRO A 991 -45.33 -2.69 -34.57
C PRO A 991 -45.18 -1.21 -34.95
N VAL A 992 -44.98 -0.36 -33.95
CA VAL A 992 -44.76 1.09 -34.07
C VAL A 992 -43.36 1.44 -33.55
N PRO A 993 -42.63 2.40 -34.16
CA PRO A 993 -41.32 2.78 -33.69
C PRO A 993 -41.34 3.54 -32.35
N TYR A 994 -40.54 3.08 -31.40
CA TYR A 994 -40.34 3.72 -30.10
C TYR A 994 -38.85 3.84 -29.75
N GLN A 995 -38.51 4.86 -28.97
CA GLN A 995 -37.16 5.03 -28.42
C GLN A 995 -37.03 4.41 -27.02
N TYR A 996 -38.10 4.42 -26.23
CA TYR A 996 -38.12 3.88 -24.87
C TYR A 996 -39.09 2.70 -24.80
N TYR A 997 -38.71 1.65 -24.08
CA TYR A 997 -39.50 0.44 -23.92
C TYR A 997 -39.65 0.07 -22.45
N CYS A 998 -40.74 -0.63 -22.12
CA CYS A 998 -41.01 -1.09 -20.76
C CYS A 998 -41.67 -2.47 -20.77
N PHE A 999 -41.14 -3.41 -20.00
CA PHE A 999 -41.64 -4.75 -19.78
C PHE A 999 -42.10 -4.93 -18.33
N ARG A 1000 -43.41 -5.04 -18.11
CA ARG A 1000 -44.00 -5.21 -16.79
C ARG A 1000 -44.52 -6.63 -16.62
N VAL A 1001 -44.04 -7.35 -15.62
CA VAL A 1001 -44.52 -8.67 -15.19
C VAL A 1001 -45.46 -8.51 -13.99
N GLU A 1002 -46.71 -8.92 -14.15
CA GLU A 1002 -47.74 -8.83 -13.11
C GLU A 1002 -47.77 -10.05 -12.20
N SER A 1003 -47.43 -11.23 -12.74
CA SER A 1003 -47.42 -12.49 -11.99
C SER A 1003 -46.48 -13.52 -12.63
N THR A 1004 -46.09 -14.49 -11.82
CA THR A 1004 -45.31 -15.68 -12.18
C THR A 1004 -46.22 -16.91 -12.36
N ASP A 1005 -45.64 -18.02 -12.82
CA ASP A 1005 -46.37 -19.27 -13.09
C ASP A 1005 -46.66 -20.11 -11.82
N GLY A 1006 -46.46 -19.53 -10.63
CA GLY A 1006 -46.87 -20.13 -9.35
C GLY A 1006 -45.92 -19.95 -8.18
N SER A 1007 -44.78 -19.28 -8.37
CA SER A 1007 -43.80 -18.98 -7.31
C SER A 1007 -43.85 -17.52 -6.84
N ASP A 1008 -43.51 -17.24 -5.59
CA ASP A 1008 -43.34 -15.85 -5.09
C ASP A 1008 -42.03 -15.19 -5.56
N VAL A 1009 -41.30 -15.85 -6.47
CA VAL A 1009 -40.03 -15.39 -7.06
C VAL A 1009 -40.16 -15.39 -8.58
N LEU A 1010 -39.76 -14.30 -9.22
CA LEU A 1010 -39.65 -14.16 -10.68
C LEU A 1010 -38.19 -14.35 -11.10
N GLN A 1011 -37.94 -15.14 -12.15
CA GLN A 1011 -36.62 -15.20 -12.79
C GLN A 1011 -36.69 -15.47 -14.29
N PHE A 1012 -35.76 -14.89 -15.04
CA PHE A 1012 -35.55 -15.12 -16.47
C PHE A 1012 -34.17 -14.56 -16.87
N SER A 1013 -33.60 -15.00 -18.00
CA SER A 1013 -32.20 -14.71 -18.36
C SER A 1013 -32.04 -13.53 -19.31
N GLU A 1014 -32.79 -13.49 -20.41
CA GLU A 1014 -32.56 -12.51 -21.49
C GLU A 1014 -33.85 -12.15 -22.23
N ILE A 1015 -33.93 -10.94 -22.80
CA ILE A 1015 -34.97 -10.47 -23.73
C ILE A 1015 -34.34 -10.16 -25.10
N GLY A 1016 -34.39 -11.11 -26.03
CA GLY A 1016 -33.94 -10.84 -27.40
C GLY A 1016 -34.89 -9.91 -28.15
N LEU A 1017 -34.39 -8.84 -28.78
CA LEU A 1017 -35.17 -7.84 -29.53
C LEU A 1017 -34.89 -7.88 -31.04
N TYR A 1018 -35.93 -8.01 -31.88
CA TYR A 1018 -35.76 -8.25 -33.32
C TYR A 1018 -36.74 -7.46 -34.21
N THR A 1019 -36.30 -7.19 -35.45
CA THR A 1019 -37.11 -6.49 -36.47
C THR A 1019 -37.04 -7.14 -37.86
N SER A 1020 -37.95 -6.75 -38.77
CA SER A 1020 -37.97 -7.23 -40.16
C SER A 1020 -37.39 -6.25 -41.19
N GLU A 1021 -37.18 -4.99 -40.80
CA GLU A 1021 -36.76 -3.94 -41.72
C GLU A 1021 -35.26 -3.67 -41.59
N GLU A 1022 -34.55 -3.54 -42.72
CA GLU A 1022 -33.44 -2.60 -42.76
C GLU A 1022 -34.04 -1.21 -42.60
N LEU A 1023 -33.65 -0.47 -41.55
CA LEU A 1023 -34.04 0.90 -41.22
C LEU A 1023 -34.70 1.67 -42.39
N THR A 1024 -36.04 1.63 -42.47
CA THR A 1024 -36.77 2.72 -43.11
C THR A 1024 -37.17 3.71 -42.03
N THR A 1025 -36.37 4.75 -41.84
CA THR A 1025 -36.76 5.91 -41.02
C THR A 1025 -37.99 6.58 -41.64
N ASN A 1026 -39.18 6.15 -41.22
CA ASN A 1026 -40.41 6.89 -41.39
C ASN A 1026 -40.47 7.91 -40.25
N VAL A 1027 -40.04 9.14 -40.53
CA VAL A 1027 -40.33 10.27 -39.65
C VAL A 1027 -41.73 10.75 -40.03
N ASP A 1028 -42.70 10.49 -39.15
CA ASP A 1028 -44.02 11.10 -39.25
C ASP A 1028 -43.88 12.63 -39.18
N GLU A 1029 -44.60 13.30 -40.08
CA GLU A 1029 -44.69 14.75 -40.16
C GLU A 1029 -45.27 15.31 -38.86
N ALA A 1030 -44.41 15.85 -37.99
CA ALA A 1030 -44.86 16.77 -36.96
C ALA A 1030 -45.50 17.99 -37.65
N SER A 1031 -46.80 18.18 -37.44
CA SER A 1031 -47.59 19.29 -37.96
C SER A 1031 -46.92 20.65 -37.70
N VAL A 1032 -46.48 21.31 -38.76
CA VAL A 1032 -45.84 22.63 -38.71
C VAL A 1032 -46.90 23.74 -38.60
N GLN A 1033 -46.76 24.58 -37.57
CA GLN A 1033 -47.19 25.98 -37.65
C GLN A 1033 -46.19 26.80 -38.51
N SER A 1034 -46.61 27.07 -39.74
CA SER A 1034 -46.31 28.13 -40.73
C SER A 1034 -44.95 28.86 -40.93
N ASN A 1035 -43.84 28.64 -40.20
CA ASN A 1035 -42.67 29.56 -40.30
C ASN A 1035 -41.37 29.00 -40.94
N ALA A 1036 -41.26 27.70 -41.24
CA ALA A 1036 -40.10 27.11 -41.93
C ALA A 1036 -40.51 25.98 -42.89
N ASP A 1037 -39.84 25.86 -44.05
CA ASP A 1037 -40.09 24.81 -45.05
C ASP A 1037 -38.76 24.37 -45.70
N ILE A 1038 -38.63 23.08 -45.99
CA ILE A 1038 -37.46 22.48 -46.66
C ILE A 1038 -37.93 21.98 -48.03
N ARG A 1039 -37.29 22.43 -49.11
CA ARG A 1039 -37.67 22.07 -50.49
C ARG A 1039 -36.51 21.48 -51.26
N VAL A 1040 -36.83 20.50 -52.09
CA VAL A 1040 -35.87 19.92 -53.04
C VAL A 1040 -35.90 20.70 -54.34
N ASN A 1041 -34.75 21.23 -54.77
CA ASN A 1041 -34.63 21.86 -56.07
C ASN A 1041 -34.13 20.85 -57.11
N ASN A 1042 -35.08 20.18 -57.79
CA ASN A 1042 -34.82 19.07 -58.72
C ASN A 1042 -34.18 19.47 -60.06
N LYS A 1043 -33.48 20.60 -60.17
CA LYS A 1043 -32.77 21.02 -61.39
C LYS A 1043 -31.41 20.32 -61.60
N GLY A 1044 -31.21 19.12 -61.01
CA GLY A 1044 -30.05 18.27 -61.30
C GLY A 1044 -28.74 18.63 -60.60
N ASN A 1045 -28.74 19.52 -59.61
CA ASN A 1045 -27.53 20.04 -58.98
C ASN A 1045 -27.22 19.52 -57.56
N ARG A 1046 -27.92 18.48 -57.06
CA ARG A 1046 -27.76 17.94 -55.68
C ARG A 1046 -27.95 19.01 -54.59
N GLN A 1047 -28.92 19.90 -54.78
CA GLN A 1047 -29.14 21.05 -53.90
C GLN A 1047 -30.47 20.97 -53.15
N VAL A 1048 -30.40 21.25 -51.85
CA VAL A 1048 -31.53 21.44 -50.94
C VAL A 1048 -31.74 22.94 -50.73
N GLU A 1049 -32.97 23.41 -50.90
CA GLU A 1049 -33.36 24.78 -50.59
C GLU A 1049 -34.05 24.83 -49.22
N ILE A 1050 -33.48 25.61 -48.30
CA ILE A 1050 -34.00 25.82 -46.96
C ILE A 1050 -34.68 27.18 -46.89
N CYS A 1051 -36.01 27.17 -46.84
CA CYS A 1051 -36.83 28.37 -46.73
C CYS A 1051 -37.14 28.63 -45.24
N TYR A 1052 -36.27 29.39 -44.59
CA TYR A 1052 -36.42 29.78 -43.19
C TYR A 1052 -36.82 31.25 -43.06
N LYS A 1053 -37.90 31.57 -42.33
CA LYS A 1053 -38.42 32.93 -42.12
C LYS A 1053 -38.33 33.43 -40.67
N GLY A 1054 -37.57 32.76 -39.80
CA GLY A 1054 -37.38 33.21 -38.41
C GLY A 1054 -36.34 34.33 -38.29
N GLU A 1055 -36.46 35.15 -37.24
CA GLU A 1055 -35.51 36.22 -36.91
C GLU A 1055 -34.28 35.71 -36.12
N ALA A 1056 -34.33 34.46 -35.61
CA ALA A 1056 -33.26 33.83 -34.83
C ALA A 1056 -32.30 33.01 -35.71
N GLU A 1057 -31.06 32.83 -35.27
CA GLU A 1057 -30.09 31.96 -35.96
C GLU A 1057 -30.56 30.49 -35.94
N ALA A 1058 -30.36 29.78 -37.04
CA ALA A 1058 -30.69 28.35 -37.15
C ALA A 1058 -29.52 27.55 -37.72
N TYR A 1059 -29.45 26.26 -37.42
CA TYR A 1059 -28.52 25.32 -38.03
C TYR A 1059 -29.28 24.37 -38.95
N VAL A 1060 -28.74 24.17 -40.15
CA VAL A 1060 -29.16 23.09 -41.04
C VAL A 1060 -28.12 21.98 -41.01
N SER A 1061 -28.55 20.81 -40.55
CA SER A 1061 -27.80 19.56 -40.61
C SER A 1061 -28.40 18.65 -41.69
N ILE A 1062 -27.58 17.98 -42.49
CA ILE A 1062 -28.00 17.01 -43.49
C ILE A 1062 -27.27 15.71 -43.21
N TYR A 1063 -28.01 14.67 -42.91
CA TYR A 1063 -27.52 13.32 -42.68
C TYR A 1063 -27.95 12.42 -43.84
N ASP A 1064 -27.18 11.40 -44.19
CA ASP A 1064 -27.76 10.28 -44.95
C ASP A 1064 -28.59 9.36 -44.04
N LEU A 1065 -29.10 8.26 -44.61
CA LEU A 1065 -29.87 7.28 -43.86
C LEU A 1065 -29.03 6.37 -42.94
N SER A 1066 -27.70 6.41 -43.04
CA SER A 1066 -26.82 5.74 -42.08
C SER A 1066 -26.51 6.61 -40.86
N GLY A 1067 -27.01 7.85 -40.83
CA GLY A 1067 -26.70 8.84 -39.80
C GLY A 1067 -25.41 9.60 -40.05
N GLN A 1068 -24.73 9.37 -41.19
CA GLN A 1068 -23.54 10.13 -41.56
C GLN A 1068 -23.92 11.58 -41.86
N LEU A 1069 -23.36 12.52 -41.10
CA LEU A 1069 -23.53 13.95 -41.30
C LEU A 1069 -22.74 14.41 -42.53
N PHE A 1070 -23.44 14.94 -43.54
CA PHE A 1070 -22.86 15.52 -44.75
C PHE A 1070 -22.72 17.03 -44.70
N VAL A 1071 -23.64 17.70 -44.01
CA VAL A 1071 -23.61 19.16 -43.87
C VAL A 1071 -24.07 19.52 -42.48
N ASN A 1072 -23.36 20.39 -41.77
CA ASN A 1072 -23.89 21.12 -40.62
C ASN A 1072 -23.51 22.59 -40.78
N LYS A 1073 -24.50 23.46 -40.96
CA LYS A 1073 -24.27 24.86 -41.36
C LYS A 1073 -25.22 25.82 -40.66
N LYS A 1074 -24.66 26.87 -40.08
CA LYS A 1074 -25.43 28.00 -39.55
C LYS A 1074 -26.06 28.83 -40.70
N ILE A 1075 -27.33 29.19 -40.56
CA ILE A 1075 -28.10 29.98 -41.53
C ILE A 1075 -28.85 31.13 -40.83
N GLN A 1076 -28.88 32.29 -41.49
CA GLN A 1076 -29.62 33.49 -41.05
C GLN A 1076 -30.52 34.08 -42.16
N ASN A 1077 -30.49 33.52 -43.39
CA ASN A 1077 -31.16 34.08 -44.56
C ASN A 1077 -32.35 33.24 -45.03
N ILE A 1078 -33.38 33.92 -45.55
CA ILE A 1078 -34.48 33.34 -46.32
C ILE A 1078 -33.90 32.71 -47.60
N ASN A 1079 -34.08 31.40 -47.77
CA ASN A 1079 -33.70 30.57 -48.94
C ASN A 1079 -32.20 30.25 -49.05
N THR A 1080 -31.67 29.50 -48.07
CA THR A 1080 -30.30 28.98 -48.14
C THR A 1080 -30.23 27.72 -49.00
N LEU A 1081 -29.29 27.68 -49.95
CA LEU A 1081 -29.00 26.49 -50.75
C LEU A 1081 -27.85 25.69 -50.15
N VAL A 1082 -28.05 24.38 -50.01
CA VAL A 1082 -27.08 23.45 -49.47
C VAL A 1082 -26.85 22.31 -50.46
N THR A 1083 -25.60 22.05 -50.81
CA THR A 1083 -25.23 20.98 -51.74
C THR A 1083 -24.77 19.74 -50.97
N VAL A 1084 -25.21 18.56 -51.39
CA VAL A 1084 -24.72 17.27 -50.88
C VAL A 1084 -23.83 16.57 -51.91
N PRO A 1085 -22.86 15.73 -51.49
CA PRO A 1085 -21.85 15.20 -52.41
C PRO A 1085 -22.38 14.11 -53.34
N VAL A 1086 -23.36 13.30 -52.93
CA VAL A 1086 -23.91 12.20 -53.74
C VAL A 1086 -25.43 12.31 -53.87
N THR A 1087 -26.02 11.71 -54.90
CA THR A 1087 -27.48 11.52 -54.97
C THR A 1087 -27.89 10.42 -53.99
N GLY A 1088 -28.94 10.64 -53.23
CA GLY A 1088 -29.26 9.81 -52.09
C GLY A 1088 -30.50 10.28 -51.36
N ILE A 1089 -30.88 9.52 -50.33
CA ILE A 1089 -31.93 9.93 -49.40
C ILE A 1089 -31.24 10.54 -48.19
N TYR A 1090 -31.71 11.72 -47.80
CA TYR A 1090 -31.11 12.49 -46.72
C TYR A 1090 -32.16 12.92 -45.70
N LEU A 1091 -31.75 13.02 -44.44
CA LEU A 1091 -32.47 13.68 -43.36
C LEU A 1091 -31.94 15.10 -43.21
N VAL A 1092 -32.77 16.09 -43.53
CA VAL A 1092 -32.43 17.50 -43.33
C VAL A 1092 -33.06 17.96 -42.03
N VAL A 1093 -32.25 18.32 -41.06
CA VAL A 1093 -32.64 18.86 -39.76
C VAL A 1093 -32.38 20.35 -39.78
N LEU A 1094 -33.41 21.15 -39.56
CA LEU A 1094 -33.30 22.59 -39.33
C LEU A 1094 -33.65 22.86 -37.86
N LYS A 1095 -32.68 23.32 -37.08
CA LYS A 1095 -32.83 23.54 -35.63
C LYS A 1095 -32.50 24.98 -35.27
N ASN A 1096 -33.36 25.61 -34.48
CA ASN A 1096 -33.03 26.81 -33.70
C ASN A 1096 -33.40 26.57 -32.22
N ASN A 1097 -33.25 27.60 -31.39
CA ASN A 1097 -33.51 27.50 -29.94
C ASN A 1097 -34.98 27.19 -29.58
N GLU A 1098 -35.92 27.30 -30.52
CA GLU A 1098 -37.37 27.18 -30.26
C GLU A 1098 -38.04 26.06 -31.07
N THR A 1099 -37.41 25.58 -32.15
CA THR A 1099 -38.06 24.71 -33.13
C THR A 1099 -37.03 23.81 -33.82
N THR A 1100 -37.37 22.53 -33.96
CA THR A 1100 -36.66 21.58 -34.82
C THR A 1100 -37.60 21.11 -35.91
N LEU A 1101 -37.20 21.29 -37.17
CA LEU A 1101 -37.89 20.77 -38.35
C LEU A 1101 -37.01 19.71 -39.00
N VAL A 1102 -37.50 18.49 -39.08
CA VAL A 1102 -36.82 17.39 -39.77
C VAL A 1102 -37.57 17.05 -41.04
N LYS A 1103 -36.87 16.96 -42.17
CA LYS A 1103 -37.47 16.53 -43.44
C LYS A 1103 -36.59 15.53 -44.15
N LYS A 1104 -37.16 14.36 -44.41
CA LYS A 1104 -36.57 13.37 -45.31
C LYS A 1104 -36.75 13.84 -46.75
N ILE A 1105 -35.66 13.92 -47.48
CA ILE A 1105 -35.65 14.32 -48.88
C ILE A 1105 -34.93 13.29 -49.73
N ARG A 1106 -35.31 13.19 -50.99
CA ARG A 1106 -34.61 12.39 -52.00
C ARG A 1106 -34.08 13.33 -53.08
N LEU A 1107 -32.77 13.28 -53.32
CA LEU A 1107 -32.05 14.09 -54.31
C LEU A 1107 -31.57 13.26 -55.49
#